data_AF-A0A5J4UYL4-F1
#
_entry.id   AF-A0A5J4UYL4-F1
#
_cell.length_a   1.000
_cell.length_b   1.000
_cell.length_c   1.000
_cell.angle_alpha   90.00
_cell.angle_beta   90.00
_cell.angle_gamma   90.00
#
_symmetry.space_group_name_H-M   'P 1'
#
loop_
_entity.id
_entity.type
_entity.pdbx_description
1 polymer ?
#
loop_
_entity_poly.entity_id
_entity_poly.type
_entity_poly.pdbx_seq_one_letter_code
_entity_poly.pdbx_strand_id
1 'polypeptide(L)'
;TGGIAVLNQCQFNYDVAVTFAYTGNKPFGGGLLIELCESTMSESYAYGSGKQIQDTNRMLVIRDCIFDTNIGDCSGAVTVIGARTLLQEERFQFLHCLFENNIAGSEFEHPEDPFGDDVYFYIADASSIVYNETSTSQNSTTSIRSSFFINCSSYSYTPLVNFWKNTGGTDKLDQLLLANVVQQQFILYVALTGNNTNAGSKQSPLRMISHALAILNKSEGYKDVIVMKGFFDEPMFITRDISFTITGQGYHATTICNSKTKENSVIWTMAGSNVIMQDFTLYRFSELSTTARLIDCDPGSRFIIRRCVVSNDPTAKYGDKFNAGLFCGVVTSGGFYDTIFHNSQMTDVSPIMINCSDSEFDFDSVNTLNSQCHFNSADDEPETNPVEIFFEFYNATFKRITSNEVYTPFIAIISTPSLGVSFDLCLFEENTFILIQIRQSYFDITKGQIKQIQFQHCTWISNGKTWRSDGQVWQPHQTVESGAITVHYAYYPDNLVFQTGLEDCKVDIQKIVVDNCVFVDSIGSEANIVLIEDVINDMNLITFNNCIYGSTRSDGTSLNYAQFTYNVATKEKDPIISASFSGWSDFTSTSPNRNKVIDSTSTLIDGELTSFVSMILRSNNEYNIQFQTGIMVNETSLSIRHNKLSISKDDNVQEEGIYTDPYSSSLIAVEQSGEISMKSIVILHFYEKSLNSVIQVKDEAKFTGIQLIFRPIEEQLSGMATLPTTEQTSPYLLCLGGQTILESCQFIQTNFENSAAIRTMYEIGINSKEGAKSDAYNLTLK
;
A
#
# COMPACT_ATOMS: atom_id res chain seq x y z
N THR A 1 -33.09 31.68 20.98
CA THR A 1 -32.44 31.89 22.30
C THR A 1 -33.41 32.23 23.44
N GLY A 2 -34.68 31.79 23.42
CA GLY A 2 -35.65 32.19 24.46
C GLY A 2 -35.63 31.42 25.79
N GLY A 3 -34.81 30.36 25.94
CA GLY A 3 -34.84 29.45 27.10
C GLY A 3 -33.53 28.68 27.32
N ILE A 4 -33.57 27.67 28.20
CA ILE A 4 -32.46 26.74 28.48
C ILE A 4 -32.60 25.51 27.58
N ALA A 5 -31.51 25.09 26.95
CA ALA A 5 -31.38 23.78 26.33
C ALA A 5 -30.15 23.07 26.89
N VAL A 6 -30.27 21.78 27.23
CA VAL A 6 -29.14 20.98 27.70
C VAL A 6 -29.05 19.71 26.88
N LEU A 7 -27.91 19.53 26.20
CA LEU A 7 -27.49 18.27 25.61
C LEU A 7 -26.52 17.63 26.62
N ASN A 8 -26.88 16.47 27.17
CA ASN A 8 -26.12 15.81 28.22
C ASN A 8 -25.85 14.37 27.86
N GLN A 9 -24.58 13.96 27.90
CA GLN A 9 -24.14 12.58 27.61
C GLN A 9 -24.54 12.09 26.21
N CYS A 10 -24.55 13.01 25.23
CA CYS A 10 -24.82 12.67 23.83
C CYS A 10 -23.56 12.11 23.15
N GLN A 11 -23.75 11.24 22.17
CA GLN A 11 -22.68 10.73 21.31
C GLN A 11 -23.04 11.08 19.86
N PHE A 12 -22.17 11.87 19.23
CA PHE A 12 -22.23 12.24 17.82
C PHE A 12 -21.10 11.49 17.14
N ASN A 13 -21.44 10.36 16.53
CA ASN A 13 -20.46 9.42 16.03
C ASN A 13 -20.73 9.19 14.56
N TYR A 14 -19.68 9.31 13.74
CA TYR A 14 -19.69 8.88 12.35
C TYR A 14 -20.65 9.69 11.47
N ASP A 15 -20.97 10.93 11.88
CA ASP A 15 -21.83 11.83 11.13
C ASP A 15 -21.04 12.41 9.94
N VAL A 16 -21.65 12.40 8.74
CA VAL A 16 -21.05 12.91 7.51
C VAL A 16 -21.98 13.96 6.89
N ALA A 17 -21.51 15.21 6.82
CA ALA A 17 -22.24 16.38 6.32
C ALA A 17 -21.37 17.22 5.37
N VAL A 18 -21.08 16.66 4.19
CA VAL A 18 -20.18 17.24 3.17
C VAL A 18 -20.86 17.36 1.80
N THR A 19 -20.47 18.34 0.98
CA THR A 19 -20.93 18.36 -0.41
C THR A 19 -20.35 17.16 -1.17
N PHE A 20 -20.92 16.88 -2.34
CA PHE A 20 -20.34 15.91 -3.25
C PHE A 20 -18.87 16.24 -3.52
N ALA A 21 -18.01 15.23 -3.34
CA ALA A 21 -16.56 15.31 -3.50
C ALA A 21 -15.86 16.38 -2.63
N TYR A 22 -16.42 16.73 -1.46
CA TYR A 22 -15.79 17.67 -0.50
C TYR A 22 -15.54 19.09 -1.06
N THR A 23 -16.26 19.46 -2.12
CA THR A 23 -16.10 20.73 -2.85
C THR A 23 -16.61 21.98 -2.13
N GLY A 24 -17.27 21.81 -0.98
CA GLY A 24 -17.96 22.87 -0.26
C GLY A 24 -16.99 23.73 0.54
N ASN A 25 -17.07 25.05 0.32
CA ASN A 25 -16.32 26.07 1.06
C ASN A 25 -17.19 26.91 2.01
N LYS A 26 -18.43 26.46 2.24
CA LYS A 26 -19.35 27.08 3.18
C LYS A 26 -19.92 26.02 4.10
N PRO A 27 -19.92 26.26 5.41
CA PRO A 27 -20.43 25.28 6.33
C PRO A 27 -21.95 25.20 6.19
N PHE A 28 -22.45 23.98 5.99
CA PHE A 28 -23.87 23.67 6.11
C PHE A 28 -24.16 22.65 7.21
N GLY A 29 -23.12 22.02 7.78
CA GLY A 29 -23.25 21.06 8.88
C GLY A 29 -21.91 20.44 9.31
N GLY A 30 -21.98 19.69 10.40
CA GLY A 30 -20.99 18.76 10.93
C GLY A 30 -21.76 17.76 11.78
N GLY A 31 -21.16 17.16 12.82
CA GLY A 31 -21.91 16.40 13.82
C GLY A 31 -23.03 17.23 14.50
N LEU A 32 -22.82 18.54 14.69
CA LEU A 32 -23.79 19.47 15.23
C LEU A 32 -23.71 20.85 14.56
N LEU A 33 -24.86 21.38 14.12
CA LEU A 33 -25.01 22.77 13.69
C LEU A 33 -25.69 23.61 14.79
N ILE A 34 -25.04 24.69 15.21
CA ILE A 34 -25.59 25.68 16.13
C ILE A 34 -25.85 26.97 15.36
N GLU A 35 -27.12 27.26 15.08
CA GLU A 35 -27.55 28.52 14.48
C GLU A 35 -28.00 29.52 15.56
N LEU A 36 -27.26 30.62 15.67
CA LEU A 36 -27.61 31.73 16.55
C LEU A 36 -28.61 32.65 15.83
N CYS A 37 -29.90 32.50 16.16
CA CYS A 37 -30.96 33.36 15.64
C CYS A 37 -31.32 34.49 16.61
N GLU A 38 -31.62 35.67 16.06
CA GLU A 38 -32.20 36.77 16.84
C GLU A 38 -33.57 36.38 17.39
N SER A 39 -33.83 36.78 18.62
CA SER A 39 -35.13 36.66 19.27
C SER A 39 -35.59 38.03 19.73
N THR A 40 -36.90 38.23 19.89
CA THR A 40 -37.45 39.40 20.61
C THR A 40 -36.88 39.58 22.02
N MET A 41 -36.23 38.53 22.53
CA MET A 41 -35.59 38.45 23.84
C MET A 41 -34.06 38.62 23.79
N SER A 42 -33.44 38.72 22.60
CA SER A 42 -31.99 38.95 22.43
C SER A 42 -31.61 40.37 22.83
N GLU A 43 -30.43 40.56 23.41
CA GLU A 43 -29.93 41.89 23.81
C GLU A 43 -29.71 42.78 22.57
N SER A 44 -29.39 42.18 21.43
CA SER A 44 -29.28 42.87 20.13
C SER A 44 -30.62 43.32 19.52
N TYR A 45 -31.77 42.84 20.01
CA TYR A 45 -33.07 43.10 19.40
C TYR A 45 -33.68 44.43 19.87
N ALA A 46 -33.46 45.48 19.08
CA ALA A 46 -33.92 46.84 19.37
C ALA A 46 -35.32 47.15 18.82
N TYR A 47 -36.39 46.60 19.42
CA TYR A 47 -37.75 47.11 19.17
C TYR A 47 -38.52 47.38 20.46
N GLY A 48 -38.70 48.67 20.77
CA GLY A 48 -39.67 49.19 21.75
C GLY A 48 -39.32 48.98 23.22
N SER A 49 -38.57 49.93 23.79
CA SER A 49 -38.42 50.41 25.19
C SER A 49 -39.19 49.79 26.39
N GLY A 50 -39.52 48.50 26.38
CA GLY A 50 -40.11 47.77 27.49
C GLY A 50 -39.14 46.70 27.97
N LYS A 51 -38.40 47.00 29.05
CA LYS A 51 -37.55 46.10 29.85
C LYS A 51 -37.35 44.69 29.24
N GLN A 52 -36.30 44.53 28.43
CA GLN A 52 -35.77 43.20 28.15
C GLN A 52 -35.45 42.54 29.50
N ILE A 53 -36.10 41.42 29.79
CA ILE A 53 -35.78 40.61 30.96
C ILE A 53 -34.41 39.97 30.65
N GLN A 54 -33.34 40.53 31.23
CA GLN A 54 -32.02 39.90 31.33
C GLN A 54 -32.14 38.67 32.23
N ASP A 55 -32.67 37.58 31.68
CA ASP A 55 -32.62 36.30 32.36
C ASP A 55 -31.26 35.68 32.06
N THR A 56 -30.35 35.69 33.04
CA THR A 56 -29.03 35.05 32.97
C THR A 56 -29.14 33.54 32.74
N ASN A 57 -30.33 32.96 32.89
CA ASN A 57 -30.57 31.54 32.73
C ASN A 57 -30.68 31.08 31.26
N ARG A 58 -30.70 31.95 30.25
CA ARG A 58 -30.80 31.49 28.84
C ARG A 58 -29.47 30.94 28.38
N MET A 59 -29.35 29.63 28.20
CA MET A 59 -28.09 29.01 27.83
C MET A 59 -28.32 27.69 27.10
N LEU A 60 -27.54 27.44 26.05
CA LEU A 60 -27.35 26.11 25.49
C LEU A 60 -26.13 25.47 26.16
N VAL A 61 -26.34 24.42 26.94
CA VAL A 61 -25.26 23.68 27.59
C VAL A 61 -25.08 22.34 26.91
N ILE A 62 -23.90 22.09 26.37
CA ILE A 62 -23.48 20.81 25.79
C ILE A 62 -22.51 20.20 26.78
N ARG A 63 -22.87 19.09 27.40
CA ARG A 63 -22.15 18.55 28.55
C ARG A 63 -21.92 17.05 28.44
N ASP A 64 -20.71 16.64 28.79
CA ASP A 64 -20.29 15.24 28.86
C ASP A 64 -20.56 14.50 27.53
N CYS A 65 -20.50 15.22 26.41
CA CYS A 65 -20.76 14.70 25.06
C CYS A 65 -19.48 14.23 24.37
N ILE A 66 -19.60 13.27 23.46
CA ILE A 66 -18.50 12.76 22.65
C ILE A 66 -18.81 13.04 21.17
N PHE A 67 -17.81 13.54 20.46
CA PHE A 67 -17.82 13.74 19.01
C PHE A 67 -16.72 12.88 18.40
N ASP A 68 -17.08 11.72 17.83
CA ASP A 68 -16.14 10.72 17.31
C ASP A 68 -16.27 10.56 15.79
N THR A 69 -15.20 10.89 15.07
CA THR A 69 -15.04 10.66 13.64
C THR A 69 -16.18 11.29 12.81
N ASN A 70 -16.50 12.55 13.09
CA ASN A 70 -17.46 13.32 12.30
C ASN A 70 -16.76 14.09 11.18
N ILE A 71 -17.39 14.16 10.01
CA ILE A 71 -16.86 14.78 8.81
C ILE A 71 -17.86 15.83 8.31
N GLY A 72 -17.42 17.07 8.13
CA GLY A 72 -18.30 18.11 7.60
C GLY A 72 -17.56 19.22 6.85
N ASP A 73 -18.28 20.00 6.05
CA ASP A 73 -17.69 21.10 5.29
C ASP A 73 -17.30 22.26 6.23
N CYS A 74 -16.01 22.60 6.22
CA CYS A 74 -15.37 23.57 7.12
C CYS A 74 -15.34 23.21 8.61
N SER A 75 -16.07 22.17 9.05
CA SER A 75 -15.95 21.58 10.39
C SER A 75 -16.41 20.14 10.48
N GLY A 76 -15.67 19.29 11.20
CA GLY A 76 -16.08 17.93 11.47
C GLY A 76 -17.14 17.82 12.56
N ALA A 77 -16.87 18.37 13.75
CA ALA A 77 -17.75 18.15 14.90
C ALA A 77 -18.86 19.20 15.04
N VAL A 78 -18.52 20.49 15.13
CA VAL A 78 -19.48 21.54 15.46
C VAL A 78 -19.27 22.80 14.63
N THR A 79 -20.30 23.16 13.87
CA THR A 79 -20.36 24.46 13.20
C THR A 79 -21.24 25.42 14.00
N VAL A 80 -20.74 26.63 14.26
CA VAL A 80 -21.52 27.74 14.84
C VAL A 80 -21.71 28.83 13.79
N ILE A 81 -22.97 29.14 13.47
CA ILE A 81 -23.33 30.19 12.50
C ILE A 81 -24.21 31.27 13.16
N GLY A 82 -24.16 32.50 12.65
CA GLY A 82 -25.04 33.58 13.06
C GLY A 82 -24.36 34.95 13.11
N ALA A 83 -25.00 35.91 13.76
CA ALA A 83 -24.46 37.26 13.90
C ALA A 83 -23.44 37.36 15.04
N ARG A 84 -22.37 38.15 14.84
CA ARG A 84 -21.35 38.43 15.85
C ARG A 84 -21.95 38.97 17.16
N THR A 85 -22.99 39.81 17.08
CA THR A 85 -23.70 40.36 18.24
C THR A 85 -24.33 39.30 19.13
N LEU A 86 -24.81 38.19 18.54
CA LEU A 86 -25.38 37.07 19.30
C LEU A 86 -24.32 36.19 19.94
N LEU A 87 -23.17 36.04 19.27
CA LEU A 87 -22.01 35.35 19.86
C LEU A 87 -21.50 36.08 21.11
N GLN A 88 -21.51 37.42 21.09
CA GLN A 88 -21.12 38.27 22.24
C GLN A 88 -22.01 38.09 23.47
N GLU A 89 -23.23 37.55 23.31
CA GLU A 89 -24.09 37.25 24.46
C GLU A 89 -23.59 36.02 25.25
N GLU A 90 -22.63 35.24 24.72
CA GLU A 90 -22.00 34.07 25.37
C GLU A 90 -23.02 33.04 25.90
N ARG A 91 -24.10 32.81 25.13
CA ARG A 91 -25.26 31.99 25.55
C ARG A 91 -25.15 30.50 25.23
N PHE A 92 -23.95 29.98 25.02
CA PHE A 92 -23.73 28.53 24.93
C PHE A 92 -22.37 28.12 25.49
N GLN A 93 -22.26 26.88 25.95
CA GLN A 93 -21.05 26.33 26.56
C GLN A 93 -20.91 24.83 26.28
N PHE A 94 -19.65 24.39 26.16
CA PHE A 94 -19.22 23.00 26.15
C PHE A 94 -18.55 22.68 27.50
N LEU A 95 -19.03 21.63 28.16
CA LEU A 95 -18.57 21.18 29.48
C LEU A 95 -18.13 19.72 29.40
N HIS A 96 -16.85 19.43 29.64
CA HIS A 96 -16.31 18.05 29.61
C HIS A 96 -16.58 17.29 28.30
N CYS A 97 -16.66 17.99 27.18
CA CYS A 97 -16.84 17.33 25.89
C CYS A 97 -15.51 16.75 25.40
N LEU A 98 -15.61 15.62 24.72
CA LEU A 98 -14.49 14.92 24.12
C LEU A 98 -14.65 14.89 22.60
N PHE A 99 -13.59 15.28 21.89
CA PHE A 99 -13.55 15.30 20.43
C PHE A 99 -12.45 14.35 19.94
N GLU A 100 -12.78 13.45 19.02
CA GLU A 100 -11.85 12.44 18.50
C GLU A 100 -12.01 12.30 16.99
N ASN A 101 -10.91 12.33 16.24
CA ASN A 101 -10.86 12.05 14.80
C ASN A 101 -11.85 12.86 13.92
N ASN A 102 -12.31 14.03 14.36
CA ASN A 102 -13.20 14.86 13.55
C ASN A 102 -12.40 15.56 12.45
N ILE A 103 -13.04 15.82 11.30
CA ILE A 103 -12.39 16.38 10.11
C ILE A 103 -13.27 17.38 9.39
N ALA A 104 -12.67 18.52 9.04
CA ALA A 104 -13.23 19.43 8.07
C ALA A 104 -12.91 18.97 6.64
N GLY A 105 -13.91 18.48 5.90
CA GLY A 105 -13.75 18.01 4.52
C GLY A 105 -13.28 19.11 3.54
N SER A 106 -13.55 20.38 3.85
CA SER A 106 -13.14 21.51 2.99
C SER A 106 -11.63 21.65 2.86
N GLU A 107 -10.84 21.10 3.78
CA GLU A 107 -9.37 21.07 3.66
C GLU A 107 -8.92 20.39 2.36
N PHE A 108 -9.70 19.43 1.86
CA PHE A 108 -9.35 18.65 0.67
C PHE A 108 -9.35 19.49 -0.62
N GLU A 109 -10.39 20.29 -0.84
CA GLU A 109 -10.53 21.13 -2.06
C GLU A 109 -10.07 22.58 -1.85
N HIS A 110 -10.12 23.08 -0.60
CA HIS A 110 -9.83 24.46 -0.24
C HIS A 110 -8.87 24.53 0.96
N PRO A 111 -7.63 24.02 0.87
CA PRO A 111 -6.69 23.98 2.00
C PRO A 111 -6.31 25.38 2.52
N GLU A 112 -6.47 26.42 1.69
CA GLU A 112 -6.19 27.81 2.05
C GLU A 112 -7.35 28.48 2.83
N ASP A 113 -8.56 27.91 2.78
CA ASP A 113 -9.71 28.47 3.47
C ASP A 113 -9.68 28.10 4.97
N PRO A 114 -10.01 29.01 5.90
CA PRO A 114 -10.04 28.67 7.32
C PRO A 114 -11.10 27.61 7.64
N PHE A 115 -10.69 26.52 8.29
CA PHE A 115 -11.56 25.45 8.80
C PHE A 115 -11.19 25.07 10.24
N GLY A 116 -12.05 24.32 10.93
CA GLY A 116 -11.78 23.75 12.25
C GLY A 116 -12.33 22.34 12.39
N ASP A 117 -11.45 21.37 12.55
CA ASP A 117 -11.76 19.93 12.60
C ASP A 117 -12.79 19.61 13.70
N ASP A 118 -12.66 20.22 14.88
CA ASP A 118 -13.66 20.09 15.94
C ASP A 118 -14.70 21.20 15.93
N VAL A 119 -14.29 22.46 16.05
CA VAL A 119 -15.25 23.57 16.18
C VAL A 119 -14.91 24.72 15.25
N TYR A 120 -15.84 25.05 14.36
CA TYR A 120 -15.72 26.18 13.46
C TYR A 120 -16.79 27.24 13.72
N PHE A 121 -16.34 28.47 13.97
CA PHE A 121 -17.21 29.64 14.08
C PHE A 121 -17.28 30.35 12.73
N TYR A 122 -18.35 30.12 11.97
CA TYR A 122 -18.59 30.83 10.72
C TYR A 122 -19.17 32.23 10.98
N ILE A 123 -18.40 33.05 11.70
CA ILE A 123 -18.75 34.38 12.16
C ILE A 123 -17.49 35.25 12.04
N ALA A 124 -17.61 36.38 11.34
CA ALA A 124 -16.49 37.30 11.14
C ALA A 124 -16.05 37.95 12.46
N ASP A 125 -14.75 38.18 12.61
CA ASP A 125 -14.12 38.88 13.74
C ASP A 125 -14.50 38.28 15.12
N ALA A 126 -14.57 36.95 15.19
CA ALA A 126 -14.94 36.19 16.39
C ALA A 126 -13.81 36.08 17.43
N SER A 127 -12.55 36.35 17.05
CA SER A 127 -11.36 36.15 17.90
C SER A 127 -11.51 36.70 19.32
N SER A 128 -11.82 37.99 19.44
CA SER A 128 -12.00 38.72 20.72
C SER A 128 -13.14 38.21 21.61
N ILE A 129 -13.99 37.33 21.10
CA ILE A 129 -15.13 36.75 21.81
C ILE A 129 -14.81 35.31 22.18
N VAL A 130 -14.32 34.52 21.21
CA VAL A 130 -14.02 33.09 21.39
C VAL A 130 -12.96 32.86 22.46
N TYR A 131 -11.97 33.75 22.58
CA TYR A 131 -10.95 33.66 23.62
C TYR A 131 -10.41 35.03 24.05
N ASN A 132 -9.90 35.07 25.28
CA ASN A 132 -9.17 36.19 25.85
C ASN A 132 -7.75 35.77 26.22
N GLU A 133 -6.77 36.59 25.81
CA GLU A 133 -5.38 36.45 26.21
C GLU A 133 -5.10 37.25 27.48
N THR A 134 -4.54 36.59 28.49
CA THR A 134 -4.04 37.26 29.70
C THR A 134 -2.56 36.99 29.86
N SER A 135 -1.75 38.05 29.89
CA SER A 135 -0.32 37.96 30.16
C SER A 135 -0.07 37.97 31.66
N THR A 136 0.49 36.89 32.20
CA THR A 136 0.97 36.87 33.58
C THR A 136 2.37 37.48 33.66
N SER A 137 2.54 38.50 34.49
CA SER A 137 3.73 39.37 34.56
C SER A 137 5.02 38.73 35.07
N GLN A 138 5.07 37.42 35.31
CA GLN A 138 6.23 36.77 35.94
C GLN A 138 6.89 35.64 35.15
N ASN A 139 6.28 35.13 34.08
CA ASN A 139 6.91 34.23 33.13
C ASN A 139 6.24 34.50 31.77
N SER A 140 6.99 34.50 30.67
CA SER A 140 6.52 34.80 29.31
C SER A 140 5.54 33.75 28.72
N THR A 141 4.60 33.27 29.53
CA THR A 141 3.55 32.32 29.17
C THR A 141 2.22 33.07 29.15
N THR A 142 1.65 33.26 27.97
CA THR A 142 0.28 33.78 27.79
C THR A 142 -0.73 32.69 28.15
N SER A 143 -1.66 32.95 29.07
CA SER A 143 -2.76 32.02 29.33
C SER A 143 -4.00 32.45 28.56
N ILE A 144 -4.53 31.52 27.76
CA ILE A 144 -5.74 31.71 26.96
C ILE A 144 -6.93 31.18 27.76
N ARG A 145 -8.02 31.96 27.79
CA ARG A 145 -9.27 31.55 28.44
C ARG A 145 -10.44 31.77 27.49
N SER A 146 -11.38 30.83 27.51
CA SER A 146 -12.66 30.94 26.82
C SER A 146 -13.79 30.70 27.83
N SER A 147 -14.91 31.40 27.66
CA SER A 147 -16.16 31.11 28.39
C SER A 147 -16.98 30.01 27.72
N PHE A 148 -16.62 29.61 26.49
CA PHE A 148 -17.32 28.59 25.71
C PHE A 148 -16.85 27.17 26.02
N PHE A 149 -15.60 26.97 26.45
CA PHE A 149 -15.02 25.64 26.64
C PHE A 149 -14.53 25.47 28.08
N ILE A 150 -15.08 24.46 28.78
CA ILE A 150 -14.71 24.15 30.16
C ILE A 150 -14.36 22.66 30.24
N ASN A 151 -13.09 22.37 30.54
CA ASN A 151 -12.55 21.00 30.68
C ASN A 151 -12.82 20.09 29.46
N CYS A 152 -12.90 20.65 28.26
CA CYS A 152 -13.00 19.87 27.03
C CYS A 152 -11.62 19.36 26.63
N SER A 153 -11.60 18.24 25.91
CA SER A 153 -10.38 17.64 25.37
C SER A 153 -10.60 17.24 23.91
N SER A 154 -9.56 17.40 23.09
CA SER A 154 -9.55 16.90 21.73
C SER A 154 -8.32 16.04 21.43
N TYR A 155 -8.55 15.02 20.62
CA TYR A 155 -7.56 14.15 19.99
C TYR A 155 -7.57 14.26 18.45
N SER A 156 -8.41 15.14 17.88
CA SER A 156 -8.46 15.41 16.44
C SER A 156 -7.19 16.09 15.93
N TYR A 157 -7.04 16.17 14.61
CA TYR A 157 -5.92 16.88 14.00
C TYR A 157 -6.14 18.41 14.04
N THR A 158 -5.07 19.19 14.01
CA THR A 158 -5.13 20.66 14.08
C THR A 158 -5.33 21.24 12.68
N PRO A 159 -6.20 22.24 12.46
CA PRO A 159 -6.81 23.13 13.46
C PRO A 159 -8.00 22.51 14.21
N LEU A 160 -7.98 22.54 15.55
CA LEU A 160 -9.07 22.04 16.38
C LEU A 160 -10.22 23.06 16.42
N VAL A 161 -9.88 24.32 16.65
CA VAL A 161 -10.83 25.42 16.74
C VAL A 161 -10.43 26.55 15.81
N ASN A 162 -11.35 27.01 14.97
CA ASN A 162 -11.09 28.13 14.07
C ASN A 162 -12.34 29.00 13.82
N PHE A 163 -12.17 30.13 13.13
CA PHE A 163 -13.27 31.02 12.78
C PHE A 163 -13.09 31.66 11.40
N TRP A 164 -14.21 32.16 10.85
CA TRP A 164 -14.24 32.71 9.50
C TRP A 164 -13.24 33.86 9.31
N LYS A 165 -12.45 33.76 8.23
CA LYS A 165 -11.35 34.68 7.83
C LYS A 165 -10.11 34.66 8.73
N ASN A 166 -9.98 33.73 9.67
CA ASN A 166 -8.74 33.58 10.43
C ASN A 166 -7.68 32.82 9.61
N THR A 167 -6.77 33.55 8.99
CA THR A 167 -5.61 32.98 8.27
C THR A 167 -4.31 33.04 9.06
N GLY A 168 -4.34 33.57 10.30
CA GLY A 168 -3.15 33.82 11.12
C GLY A 168 -2.67 32.64 11.96
N GLY A 169 -3.15 31.41 11.70
CA GLY A 169 -2.88 30.21 12.49
C GLY A 169 -3.84 29.97 13.66
N THR A 170 -3.83 28.74 14.21
CA THR A 170 -4.77 28.29 15.27
C THR A 170 -4.10 27.84 16.56
N ASP A 171 -2.77 27.84 16.67
CA ASP A 171 -2.02 27.34 17.84
C ASP A 171 -2.56 27.83 19.19
N LYS A 172 -3.04 29.08 19.22
CA LYS A 172 -3.64 29.72 20.39
C LYS A 172 -5.06 29.23 20.67
N LEU A 173 -5.87 29.08 19.62
CA LEU A 173 -7.25 28.58 19.72
C LEU A 173 -7.27 27.11 20.14
N ASP A 174 -6.33 26.32 19.62
CA ASP A 174 -6.27 24.89 19.88
C ASP A 174 -5.97 24.59 21.36
N GLN A 175 -5.30 25.50 22.09
CA GLN A 175 -5.12 25.41 23.54
C GLN A 175 -6.43 25.33 24.33
N LEU A 176 -7.55 25.77 23.75
CA LEU A 176 -8.88 25.68 24.38
C LEU A 176 -9.35 24.23 24.56
N LEU A 177 -8.83 23.30 23.75
CA LEU A 177 -9.21 21.87 23.76
C LEU A 177 -8.05 20.94 24.15
N LEU A 178 -6.87 21.45 24.52
CA LEU A 178 -5.68 20.63 24.85
C LEU A 178 -5.53 20.34 26.36
N ALA A 179 -6.55 20.59 27.18
CA ALA A 179 -6.41 20.72 28.64
C ALA A 179 -5.96 19.47 29.42
N ASN A 180 -5.87 18.27 28.82
CA ASN A 180 -5.57 17.02 29.53
C ASN A 180 -4.89 15.91 28.69
N VAL A 181 -4.07 16.26 27.70
CA VAL A 181 -3.38 15.25 26.85
C VAL A 181 -2.14 14.68 27.59
N VAL A 182 -2.35 13.92 28.68
CA VAL A 182 -1.28 13.52 29.61
C VAL A 182 -0.70 12.12 29.35
N GLN A 183 -1.21 11.34 28.39
CA GLN A 183 -0.65 10.01 28.11
C GLN A 183 -0.60 9.67 26.63
N GLN A 184 0.25 10.38 25.88
CA GLN A 184 0.62 9.93 24.55
C GLN A 184 1.73 8.87 24.67
N GLN A 185 1.34 7.60 24.52
CA GLN A 185 2.29 6.49 24.47
C GLN A 185 2.79 6.32 23.03
N PHE A 186 4.05 5.88 22.89
CA PHE A 186 4.62 5.50 21.61
C PHE A 186 4.18 4.10 21.16
N ILE A 187 3.67 3.26 22.08
CA ILE A 187 3.18 1.91 21.76
C ILE A 187 1.83 1.73 22.43
N LEU A 188 0.80 1.46 21.63
CA LEU A 188 -0.56 1.19 22.09
C LEU A 188 -0.98 -0.23 21.75
N TYR A 189 -1.75 -0.85 22.64
CA TYR A 189 -2.32 -2.19 22.45
C TYR A 189 -3.83 -2.07 22.29
N VAL A 190 -4.38 -2.71 21.27
CA VAL A 190 -5.81 -2.74 20.97
C VAL A 190 -6.33 -4.17 21.04
N ALA A 191 -7.43 -4.40 21.76
CA ALA A 191 -8.04 -5.71 21.88
C ALA A 191 -9.56 -5.60 22.02
N LEU A 192 -10.31 -6.60 21.53
CA LEU A 192 -11.78 -6.64 21.67
C LEU A 192 -12.26 -6.63 23.13
N THR A 193 -11.43 -7.10 24.06
CA THR A 193 -11.68 -7.09 25.51
C THR A 193 -11.25 -5.79 26.20
N GLY A 194 -10.68 -4.84 25.44
CA GLY A 194 -10.22 -3.55 25.92
C GLY A 194 -11.35 -2.54 26.19
N ASN A 195 -10.94 -1.34 26.60
CA ASN A 195 -11.84 -0.20 26.86
C ASN A 195 -11.12 1.09 26.43
N ASN A 196 -11.80 2.00 25.72
CA ASN A 196 -11.21 3.26 25.25
C ASN A 196 -10.89 4.25 26.39
N THR A 197 -11.36 4.00 27.60
CA THR A 197 -10.92 4.75 28.79
C THR A 197 -9.59 4.25 29.37
N ASN A 198 -9.04 3.15 28.85
CA ASN A 198 -7.77 2.61 29.30
C ASN A 198 -6.58 3.42 28.77
N ALA A 199 -5.41 3.25 29.39
CA ALA A 199 -4.18 3.91 28.97
C ALA A 199 -3.51 3.29 27.71
N GLY A 200 -4.07 2.19 27.16
CA GLY A 200 -3.52 1.51 25.98
C GLY A 200 -2.26 0.67 26.20
N SER A 201 -1.91 0.38 27.45
CA SER A 201 -0.85 -0.59 27.79
C SER A 201 -1.26 -2.03 27.48
N LYS A 202 -0.29 -2.96 27.40
CA LYS A 202 -0.57 -4.39 27.19
C LYS A 202 -1.52 -5.01 28.22
N GLN A 203 -1.47 -4.58 29.48
CA GLN A 203 -2.33 -5.07 30.56
C GLN A 203 -3.70 -4.40 30.59
N SER A 204 -3.84 -3.25 29.92
CA SER A 204 -5.04 -2.44 29.87
C SER A 204 -5.19 -1.87 28.45
N PRO A 205 -5.53 -2.73 27.47
CA PRO A 205 -5.58 -2.35 26.06
C PRO A 205 -6.80 -1.48 25.75
N LEU A 206 -6.70 -0.68 24.69
CA LEU A 206 -7.82 0.05 24.09
C LEU A 206 -8.76 -0.92 23.37
N ARG A 207 -9.98 -0.48 23.10
CA ARG A 207 -10.97 -1.29 22.38
C ARG A 207 -10.96 -1.06 20.88
N MET A 208 -10.86 0.20 20.45
CA MET A 208 -10.91 0.59 19.04
C MET A 208 -9.54 1.03 18.53
N ILE A 209 -9.26 0.70 17.27
CA ILE A 209 -8.07 1.15 16.55
C ILE A 209 -8.18 2.65 16.28
N SER A 210 -9.34 3.15 15.85
CA SER A 210 -9.54 4.58 15.57
C SER A 210 -9.20 5.46 16.78
N HIS A 211 -9.61 5.03 17.97
CA HIS A 211 -9.30 5.72 19.22
C HIS A 211 -7.79 5.65 19.55
N ALA A 212 -7.14 4.51 19.28
CA ALA A 212 -5.69 4.39 19.45
C ALA A 212 -4.92 5.37 18.55
N LEU A 213 -5.37 5.55 17.30
CA LEU A 213 -4.79 6.52 16.38
C LEU A 213 -5.01 7.97 16.85
N ALA A 214 -6.19 8.29 17.38
CA ALA A 214 -6.51 9.62 17.89
C ALA A 214 -5.54 10.06 19.00
N ILE A 215 -5.31 9.19 19.98
CA ILE A 215 -4.48 9.50 21.16
C ILE A 215 -2.99 9.26 20.93
N LEU A 216 -2.59 8.76 19.75
CA LEU A 216 -1.20 8.49 19.42
C LEU A 216 -0.40 9.80 19.47
N ASN A 217 0.84 9.73 19.96
CA ASN A 217 1.69 10.92 19.99
C ASN A 217 1.88 11.48 18.58
N LYS A 218 1.59 12.76 18.35
CA LYS A 218 1.80 13.38 17.03
C LYS A 218 3.25 13.88 16.85
N SER A 219 4.02 14.06 17.93
CA SER A 219 5.43 14.46 17.89
C SER A 219 6.34 13.45 17.17
N GLU A 220 7.57 13.85 16.88
CA GLU A 220 8.59 12.94 16.33
C GLU A 220 8.84 11.71 17.22
N GLY A 221 9.17 10.58 16.59
CA GLY A 221 9.49 9.32 17.25
C GLY A 221 8.82 8.11 16.58
N TYR A 222 9.33 6.92 16.89
CA TYR A 222 8.77 5.65 16.42
C TYR A 222 7.48 5.31 17.19
N LYS A 223 6.42 4.98 16.47
CA LYS A 223 5.07 4.79 17.03
C LYS A 223 4.44 3.50 16.52
N ASP A 224 3.88 2.72 17.42
CA ASP A 224 3.27 1.43 17.12
C ASP A 224 1.87 1.27 17.71
N VAL A 225 0.97 0.70 16.92
CA VAL A 225 -0.33 0.19 17.36
C VAL A 225 -0.35 -1.31 17.15
N ILE A 226 -0.40 -2.08 18.24
CA ILE A 226 -0.40 -3.54 18.23
C ILE A 226 -1.83 -4.03 18.46
N VAL A 227 -2.42 -4.61 17.42
CA VAL A 227 -3.81 -5.09 17.42
C VAL A 227 -3.82 -6.58 17.71
N MET A 228 -4.48 -6.96 18.80
CA MET A 228 -4.66 -8.36 19.18
C MET A 228 -5.64 -9.06 18.23
N LYS A 229 -5.60 -10.39 18.17
CA LYS A 229 -6.54 -11.18 17.35
C LYS A 229 -7.99 -10.76 17.57
N GLY A 230 -8.76 -10.71 16.48
CA GLY A 230 -10.16 -10.31 16.50
C GLY A 230 -10.63 -9.71 15.19
N PHE A 231 -11.94 -9.45 15.17
CA PHE A 231 -12.63 -8.74 14.11
C PHE A 231 -12.94 -7.32 14.58
N PHE A 232 -12.35 -6.33 13.94
CA PHE A 232 -12.47 -4.91 14.29
C PHE A 232 -13.30 -4.19 13.23
N ASP A 233 -14.54 -3.88 13.58
CA ASP A 233 -15.39 -2.99 12.80
C ASP A 233 -15.13 -1.56 13.26
N GLU A 234 -14.50 -0.80 12.39
CA GLU A 234 -13.90 0.49 12.68
C GLU A 234 -14.52 1.56 11.78
N PRO A 235 -14.61 2.83 12.23
CA PRO A 235 -14.91 3.92 11.29
C PRO A 235 -13.69 4.14 10.38
N MET A 236 -13.83 5.04 9.41
CA MET A 236 -12.69 5.44 8.58
C MET A 236 -11.49 5.86 9.46
N PHE A 237 -10.31 5.30 9.18
CA PHE A 237 -9.06 5.76 9.76
C PHE A 237 -8.54 6.92 8.94
N ILE A 238 -8.36 8.08 9.57
CA ILE A 238 -7.68 9.20 8.94
C ILE A 238 -6.32 9.45 9.58
N THR A 239 -5.33 9.65 8.72
CA THR A 239 -3.95 9.94 9.13
C THR A 239 -3.45 11.20 8.42
N ARG A 240 -2.94 12.15 9.19
CA ARG A 240 -2.36 13.42 8.72
C ARG A 240 -1.11 13.74 9.54
N ASP A 241 -0.02 14.15 8.88
CA ASP A 241 1.25 14.56 9.51
C ASP A 241 1.76 13.59 10.59
N ILE A 242 1.57 12.28 10.39
CA ILE A 242 1.91 11.27 11.40
C ILE A 242 2.60 10.07 10.78
N SER A 243 3.63 9.58 11.48
CA SER A 243 4.37 8.37 11.10
C SER A 243 4.17 7.27 12.14
N PHE A 244 3.63 6.11 11.76
CA PHE A 244 3.42 4.98 12.67
C PHE A 244 3.32 3.64 11.95
N THR A 245 3.49 2.55 12.71
CA THR A 245 3.19 1.19 12.26
C THR A 245 1.97 0.65 13.00
N ILE A 246 1.05 0.03 12.28
CA ILE A 246 -0.04 -0.77 12.86
C ILE A 246 0.19 -2.24 12.51
N THR A 247 0.19 -3.10 13.53
CA THR A 247 0.54 -4.53 13.40
C THR A 247 -0.53 -5.42 14.02
N GLY A 248 -1.09 -6.32 13.21
CA GLY A 248 -2.01 -7.36 13.67
C GLY A 248 -1.26 -8.60 14.17
N GLN A 249 -1.99 -9.60 14.65
CA GLN A 249 -1.42 -10.91 15.03
C GLN A 249 -1.32 -11.90 13.85
N GLY A 250 -1.53 -11.43 12.62
CA GLY A 250 -1.56 -12.23 11.40
C GLY A 250 -2.86 -12.03 10.66
N TYR A 251 -2.79 -12.04 9.32
CA TYR A 251 -3.95 -11.83 8.44
C TYR A 251 -5.13 -12.78 8.73
N HIS A 252 -4.87 -14.02 9.16
CA HIS A 252 -5.88 -15.02 9.52
C HIS A 252 -6.51 -14.78 10.91
N ALA A 253 -5.84 -13.99 11.77
CA ALA A 253 -6.23 -13.78 13.16
C ALA A 253 -6.82 -12.39 13.40
N THR A 254 -6.48 -11.41 12.57
CA THR A 254 -6.85 -10.01 12.77
C THR A 254 -7.47 -9.45 11.50
N THR A 255 -8.71 -9.00 11.61
CA THR A 255 -9.49 -8.49 10.48
C THR A 255 -9.99 -7.10 10.80
N ILE A 256 -9.92 -6.20 9.82
CA ILE A 256 -10.45 -4.83 9.89
C ILE A 256 -11.47 -4.66 8.77
N CYS A 257 -12.62 -4.09 9.11
CA CYS A 257 -13.62 -3.64 8.16
C CYS A 257 -14.19 -2.27 8.58
N ASN A 258 -14.94 -1.66 7.66
CA ASN A 258 -15.68 -0.44 7.95
C ASN A 258 -17.15 -0.61 7.56
N SER A 259 -18.00 -0.87 8.56
CA SER A 259 -19.46 -0.78 8.40
C SER A 259 -20.06 0.47 9.08
N LYS A 260 -19.25 1.21 9.84
CA LYS A 260 -19.67 2.39 10.62
C LYS A 260 -19.77 3.65 9.77
N THR A 261 -18.86 3.85 8.82
CA THR A 261 -18.89 4.92 7.81
C THR A 261 -18.78 4.30 6.41
N LYS A 262 -19.75 3.44 6.06
CA LYS A 262 -19.73 2.61 4.83
C LYS A 262 -19.51 3.42 3.54
N GLU A 263 -19.98 4.67 3.50
CA GLU A 263 -19.86 5.57 2.35
C GLU A 263 -18.46 6.21 2.21
N ASN A 264 -17.53 5.87 3.12
CA ASN A 264 -16.17 6.35 3.20
C ASN A 264 -15.16 5.20 3.17
N SER A 265 -13.90 5.56 3.01
CA SER A 265 -12.80 4.60 2.98
C SER A 265 -12.59 3.89 4.31
N VAL A 266 -11.95 2.72 4.32
CA VAL A 266 -11.48 2.13 5.61
C VAL A 266 -10.27 2.92 6.09
N ILE A 267 -9.37 3.27 5.17
CA ILE A 267 -8.16 4.04 5.44
C ILE A 267 -8.10 5.21 4.48
N TRP A 268 -7.87 6.40 5.02
CA TRP A 268 -7.54 7.60 4.27
C TRP A 268 -6.24 8.21 4.83
N THR A 269 -5.24 8.30 3.97
CA THR A 269 -3.90 8.80 4.32
C THR A 269 -3.66 10.13 3.62
N MET A 270 -3.57 11.20 4.40
CA MET A 270 -3.34 12.56 3.92
C MET A 270 -1.84 12.89 3.88
N ALA A 271 -1.51 14.06 3.32
CA ALA A 271 -0.15 14.58 3.22
C ALA A 271 0.61 14.53 4.56
N GLY A 272 1.93 14.32 4.47
CA GLY A 272 2.82 14.26 5.64
C GLY A 272 2.78 12.94 6.43
N SER A 273 1.87 12.03 6.10
CA SER A 273 1.74 10.75 6.79
C SER A 273 2.68 9.68 6.25
N ASN A 274 3.31 8.90 7.14
CA ASN A 274 4.07 7.69 6.80
C ASN A 274 3.52 6.49 7.55
N VAL A 275 2.66 5.70 6.92
CA VAL A 275 1.93 4.62 7.59
C VAL A 275 2.41 3.27 7.08
N ILE A 276 2.73 2.37 8.01
CA ILE A 276 2.99 0.96 7.73
C ILE A 276 1.87 0.14 8.35
N MET A 277 1.14 -0.63 7.55
CA MET A 277 0.11 -1.56 8.03
C MET A 277 0.53 -2.99 7.70
N GLN A 278 0.55 -3.86 8.72
CA GLN A 278 0.98 -5.24 8.53
C GLN A 278 0.20 -6.27 9.32
N ASP A 279 0.11 -7.48 8.77
CA ASP A 279 -0.47 -8.66 9.42
C ASP A 279 -1.99 -8.57 9.65
N PHE A 280 -2.74 -8.07 8.65
CA PHE A 280 -4.21 -7.93 8.67
C PHE A 280 -4.91 -8.58 7.47
N THR A 281 -6.17 -8.95 7.66
CA THR A 281 -7.13 -8.98 6.55
C THR A 281 -7.90 -7.66 6.54
N LEU A 282 -7.87 -6.95 5.42
CA LEU A 282 -8.66 -5.76 5.14
C LEU A 282 -9.76 -6.13 4.16
N TYR A 283 -11.01 -5.87 4.53
CA TYR A 283 -12.11 -6.01 3.59
C TYR A 283 -13.25 -5.03 3.85
N ARG A 284 -14.07 -4.82 2.82
CA ARG A 284 -15.27 -4.00 2.90
C ARG A 284 -16.50 -4.75 2.41
N PHE A 285 -17.65 -4.34 2.91
CA PHE A 285 -18.96 -4.80 2.44
C PHE A 285 -19.31 -4.17 1.09
N SER A 286 -20.37 -4.66 0.46
CA SER A 286 -20.93 -4.07 -0.77
C SER A 286 -21.21 -2.59 -0.55
N GLU A 287 -20.75 -1.73 -1.47
CA GLU A 287 -20.83 -0.29 -1.33
C GLU A 287 -21.26 0.37 -2.65
N LEU A 288 -22.23 1.28 -2.54
CA LEU A 288 -22.77 2.04 -3.65
C LEU A 288 -22.00 3.34 -3.89
N SER A 289 -21.31 3.86 -2.87
CA SER A 289 -20.42 5.00 -2.97
C SER A 289 -19.32 4.73 -4.00
N THR A 290 -19.15 5.69 -4.91
CA THR A 290 -18.10 5.67 -5.94
C THR A 290 -16.77 6.23 -5.42
N THR A 291 -16.77 6.84 -4.24
CA THR A 291 -15.59 7.47 -3.62
C THR A 291 -15.05 6.68 -2.42
N ALA A 292 -15.80 5.71 -1.89
CA ALA A 292 -15.44 4.89 -0.72
C ALA A 292 -14.41 3.79 -1.04
N ARG A 293 -13.18 4.17 -1.35
CA ARG A 293 -12.13 3.17 -1.64
C ARG A 293 -11.74 2.42 -0.38
N LEU A 294 -11.29 1.16 -0.46
CA LEU A 294 -10.85 0.48 0.77
C LEU A 294 -9.68 1.25 1.42
N ILE A 295 -8.71 1.67 0.60
CA ILE A 295 -7.57 2.52 0.98
C ILE A 295 -7.50 3.69 0.00
N ASP A 296 -7.46 4.91 0.53
CA ASP A 296 -7.24 6.14 -0.23
C ASP A 296 -6.01 6.88 0.30
N CYS A 297 -5.17 7.38 -0.59
CA CYS A 297 -3.92 8.05 -0.27
C CYS A 297 -3.78 9.31 -1.12
N ASP A 298 -3.67 10.44 -0.42
CA ASP A 298 -3.54 11.78 -1.01
C ASP A 298 -2.08 12.10 -1.35
N PRO A 299 -1.86 13.15 -2.18
CA PRO A 299 -0.52 13.62 -2.51
C PRO A 299 0.37 13.87 -1.29
N GLY A 300 1.62 13.40 -1.38
CA GLY A 300 2.62 13.60 -0.32
C GLY A 300 2.48 12.64 0.86
N SER A 301 1.60 11.65 0.78
CA SER A 301 1.54 10.55 1.74
C SER A 301 2.50 9.40 1.37
N ARG A 302 2.88 8.60 2.36
CA ARG A 302 3.60 7.34 2.19
C ARG A 302 2.86 6.20 2.87
N PHE A 303 2.55 5.16 2.12
CA PHE A 303 1.74 4.05 2.61
C PHE A 303 2.32 2.69 2.23
N ILE A 304 2.63 1.87 3.23
CA ILE A 304 3.18 0.53 3.05
C ILE A 304 2.23 -0.50 3.65
N ILE A 305 1.82 -1.48 2.85
CA ILE A 305 1.11 -2.68 3.33
C ILE A 305 2.03 -3.88 3.27
N ARG A 306 2.08 -4.67 4.34
CA ARG A 306 2.93 -5.85 4.41
C ARG A 306 2.23 -7.05 5.03
N ARG A 307 2.34 -8.21 4.38
CA ARG A 307 1.77 -9.47 4.87
C ARG A 307 0.25 -9.40 5.15
N CYS A 308 -0.48 -8.69 4.28
CA CYS A 308 -1.91 -8.51 4.42
C CYS A 308 -2.70 -9.25 3.33
N VAL A 309 -3.98 -9.44 3.60
CA VAL A 309 -4.98 -9.85 2.60
C VAL A 309 -5.93 -8.69 2.38
N VAL A 310 -6.18 -8.36 1.11
CA VAL A 310 -7.05 -7.26 0.68
C VAL A 310 -8.14 -7.82 -0.23
N SER A 311 -9.41 -7.67 0.16
CA SER A 311 -10.52 -8.15 -0.65
C SER A 311 -11.78 -7.31 -0.48
N ASN A 312 -12.72 -7.45 -1.42
CA ASN A 312 -14.12 -7.18 -1.13
C ASN A 312 -14.72 -8.31 -0.26
N ASP A 313 -15.92 -8.11 0.28
CA ASP A 313 -16.64 -9.11 1.08
C ASP A 313 -16.63 -10.48 0.40
N PRO A 314 -15.95 -11.49 1.00
CA PRO A 314 -15.84 -12.82 0.40
C PRO A 314 -17.19 -13.56 0.37
N THR A 315 -18.20 -13.05 1.09
CA THR A 315 -19.56 -13.58 1.13
C THR A 315 -20.54 -12.84 0.21
N ALA A 316 -20.04 -11.87 -0.57
CA ALA A 316 -20.83 -11.11 -1.51
C ALA A 316 -21.60 -12.04 -2.47
N LYS A 317 -22.88 -11.72 -2.65
CA LYS A 317 -23.81 -12.44 -3.52
C LYS A 317 -23.95 -11.70 -4.85
N TYR A 318 -24.49 -12.41 -5.82
CA TYR A 318 -24.91 -11.78 -7.06
C TYR A 318 -25.89 -10.62 -6.80
N GLY A 319 -25.57 -9.44 -7.33
CA GLY A 319 -26.32 -8.19 -7.13
C GLY A 319 -25.67 -7.21 -6.17
N ASP A 320 -24.71 -7.67 -5.36
CA ASP A 320 -23.87 -6.79 -4.54
C ASP A 320 -22.98 -5.94 -5.44
N LYS A 321 -22.88 -4.65 -5.13
CA LYS A 321 -22.13 -3.67 -5.93
C LYS A 321 -20.91 -3.20 -5.17
N PHE A 322 -19.84 -2.94 -5.91
CA PHE A 322 -18.62 -2.34 -5.39
C PHE A 322 -18.20 -1.23 -6.37
N ASN A 323 -18.66 -0.01 -6.08
CA ASN A 323 -18.54 1.12 -7.01
C ASN A 323 -17.26 1.95 -6.81
N ALA A 324 -16.49 1.70 -5.75
CA ALA A 324 -15.20 2.34 -5.50
C ALA A 324 -14.07 1.29 -5.59
N GLY A 325 -12.82 1.70 -5.81
CA GLY A 325 -11.67 0.78 -5.86
C GLY A 325 -11.27 0.18 -4.50
N LEU A 326 -10.32 -0.77 -4.50
CA LEU A 326 -9.62 -1.23 -3.31
C LEU A 326 -8.50 -0.26 -2.90
N PHE A 327 -7.76 0.29 -3.85
CA PHE A 327 -6.65 1.19 -3.57
C PHE A 327 -6.62 2.35 -4.57
N CYS A 328 -6.41 3.55 -4.07
CA CYS A 328 -5.98 4.69 -4.88
C CYS A 328 -4.82 5.40 -4.18
N GLY A 329 -3.72 5.55 -4.92
CA GLY A 329 -2.63 6.44 -4.53
C GLY A 329 -2.48 7.53 -5.56
N VAL A 330 -2.74 8.77 -5.16
CA VAL A 330 -2.47 9.97 -5.97
C VAL A 330 -1.18 10.58 -5.45
N VAL A 331 -0.15 10.65 -6.28
CA VAL A 331 1.16 11.23 -5.93
C VAL A 331 1.68 10.67 -4.58
N THR A 332 1.55 9.35 -4.41
CA THR A 332 1.81 8.62 -3.16
C THR A 332 2.97 7.65 -3.33
N SER A 333 3.89 7.62 -2.38
CA SER A 333 4.98 6.63 -2.34
C SER A 333 4.67 5.46 -1.42
N GLY A 334 5.33 4.31 -1.62
CA GLY A 334 5.19 3.16 -0.72
C GLY A 334 5.10 1.83 -1.46
N GLY A 335 4.17 0.97 -1.06
CA GLY A 335 4.00 -0.31 -1.75
C GLY A 335 3.27 -1.40 -0.97
N PHE A 336 3.09 -2.53 -1.66
CA PHE A 336 2.51 -3.76 -1.14
C PHE A 336 3.54 -4.89 -1.16
N TYR A 337 3.81 -5.45 0.01
CA TYR A 337 4.85 -6.45 0.22
C TYR A 337 4.22 -7.72 0.76
N ASP A 338 4.47 -8.87 0.14
CA ASP A 338 3.92 -10.15 0.59
C ASP A 338 2.38 -10.11 0.73
N THR A 339 1.68 -9.41 -0.17
CA THR A 339 0.25 -9.10 -0.03
C THR A 339 -0.59 -9.90 -1.02
N ILE A 340 -1.78 -10.32 -0.60
CA ILE A 340 -2.73 -11.03 -1.45
C ILE A 340 -3.97 -10.17 -1.70
N PHE A 341 -4.23 -9.85 -2.96
CA PHE A 341 -5.49 -9.34 -3.44
C PHE A 341 -6.30 -10.49 -4.02
N HIS A 342 -7.52 -10.71 -3.52
CA HIS A 342 -8.36 -11.73 -4.13
C HIS A 342 -9.85 -11.40 -4.15
N ASN A 343 -10.56 -12.11 -5.04
CA ASN A 343 -12.02 -12.21 -5.04
C ASN A 343 -12.74 -10.84 -5.00
N SER A 344 -12.32 -9.93 -5.87
CA SER A 344 -12.83 -8.56 -5.88
C SER A 344 -13.35 -8.21 -7.26
N GLN A 345 -14.67 -8.04 -7.34
CA GLN A 345 -15.39 -7.63 -8.54
C GLN A 345 -15.87 -6.19 -8.35
N MET A 346 -15.45 -5.28 -9.22
CA MET A 346 -15.92 -3.90 -9.25
C MET A 346 -17.03 -3.72 -10.29
N THR A 347 -17.84 -2.68 -10.11
CA THR A 347 -18.89 -2.35 -11.08
C THR A 347 -18.27 -1.80 -12.37
N ASP A 348 -17.61 -0.65 -12.29
CA ASP A 348 -17.13 0.14 -13.44
C ASP A 348 -15.77 0.81 -13.19
N VAL A 349 -15.25 0.76 -11.96
CA VAL A 349 -13.98 1.39 -11.57
C VAL A 349 -12.82 0.41 -11.50
N SER A 350 -11.61 0.91 -11.72
CA SER A 350 -10.39 0.14 -11.48
C SER A 350 -10.21 -0.15 -9.97
N PRO A 351 -10.12 -1.42 -9.57
CA PRO A 351 -9.79 -1.83 -8.20
C PRO A 351 -8.55 -1.16 -7.64
N ILE A 352 -7.49 -1.00 -8.44
CA ILE A 352 -6.23 -0.39 -8.01
C ILE A 352 -5.91 0.75 -8.96
N MET A 353 -5.64 1.92 -8.42
CA MET A 353 -5.22 3.09 -9.17
C MET A 353 -3.94 3.67 -8.57
N ILE A 354 -2.94 3.90 -9.41
CA ILE A 354 -1.73 4.65 -9.09
C ILE A 354 -1.68 5.80 -10.07
N ASN A 355 -1.75 7.03 -9.56
CA ASN A 355 -1.92 8.21 -10.40
C ASN A 355 -0.90 9.29 -10.05
N CYS A 356 -0.16 9.75 -11.04
CA CYS A 356 0.57 11.00 -10.99
C CYS A 356 -0.31 12.14 -11.54
N SER A 357 -0.52 13.19 -10.74
CA SER A 357 -1.46 14.28 -11.03
C SER A 357 -1.24 14.92 -12.40
N ASP A 358 -2.33 15.33 -13.07
CA ASP A 358 -2.33 16.13 -14.30
C ASP A 358 -1.72 17.53 -14.12
N SER A 359 -1.55 17.99 -12.87
CA SER A 359 -1.08 19.33 -12.51
C SER A 359 0.43 19.46 -12.33
N GLU A 360 1.24 18.43 -12.64
CA GLU A 360 2.70 18.52 -12.43
C GLU A 360 3.37 19.54 -13.34
N PHE A 361 2.78 19.83 -14.51
CA PHE A 361 3.35 20.77 -15.46
C PHE A 361 2.27 21.46 -16.30
N ASP A 362 2.32 22.79 -16.35
CA ASP A 362 1.46 23.58 -17.24
C ASP A 362 2.06 23.63 -18.64
N PHE A 363 1.49 22.86 -19.57
CA PHE A 363 1.95 22.84 -20.97
C PHE A 363 1.72 24.17 -21.70
N ASP A 364 0.82 25.04 -21.23
CA ASP A 364 0.61 26.36 -21.81
C ASP A 364 1.80 27.30 -21.52
N SER A 365 2.66 26.95 -20.55
CA SER A 365 3.89 27.68 -20.24
C SER A 365 4.97 27.55 -21.31
N VAL A 366 4.82 26.62 -22.26
CA VAL A 366 5.82 26.33 -23.30
C VAL A 366 5.27 26.68 -24.69
N ASN A 367 6.11 27.32 -25.50
CA ASN A 367 5.82 27.62 -26.90
C ASN A 367 6.94 27.12 -27.82
N THR A 368 6.55 26.46 -28.92
CA THR A 368 7.46 26.08 -30.00
C THR A 368 7.44 27.13 -31.10
N LEU A 369 8.44 28.00 -31.14
CA LEU A 369 8.66 28.95 -32.24
C LEU A 369 9.87 28.50 -33.06
N ASN A 370 9.69 28.28 -34.37
CA ASN A 370 10.76 27.83 -35.28
C ASN A 370 11.46 26.52 -34.90
N SER A 371 10.77 25.59 -34.23
CA SER A 371 11.35 24.34 -33.69
C SER A 371 12.37 24.56 -32.56
N GLN A 372 12.38 25.76 -31.96
CA GLN A 372 13.09 26.02 -30.71
C GLN A 372 12.06 26.20 -29.59
N CYS A 373 12.33 25.54 -28.48
CA CYS A 373 11.52 25.64 -27.29
C CYS A 373 11.74 26.96 -26.57
N HIS A 374 10.67 27.63 -26.19
CA HIS A 374 10.71 28.80 -25.33
C HIS A 374 9.67 28.68 -24.22
N PHE A 375 10.11 28.86 -22.98
CA PHE A 375 9.21 29.16 -21.87
C PHE A 375 8.66 30.57 -22.06
N ASN A 376 7.36 30.74 -21.81
CA ASN A 376 6.70 32.04 -21.92
C ASN A 376 7.37 33.03 -20.98
N SER A 377 7.62 34.26 -21.43
CA SER A 377 8.42 35.28 -20.71
C SER A 377 7.89 35.72 -19.33
N ALA A 378 6.78 35.15 -18.85
CA ALA A 378 6.23 35.36 -17.52
C ALA A 378 6.44 34.15 -16.58
N ASP A 379 6.70 32.95 -17.13
CA ASP A 379 6.91 31.71 -16.41
C ASP A 379 8.33 31.23 -16.74
N ASP A 380 9.29 31.48 -15.84
CA ASP A 380 10.65 30.98 -16.01
C ASP A 380 10.67 29.45 -16.05
N GLU A 381 11.72 28.86 -16.65
CA GLU A 381 11.95 27.42 -16.61
C GLU A 381 11.89 26.92 -15.15
N PRO A 382 11.18 25.81 -14.85
CA PRO A 382 11.10 25.29 -13.50
C PRO A 382 12.50 25.08 -12.88
N GLU A 383 12.70 25.62 -11.66
CA GLU A 383 13.98 25.50 -10.97
C GLU A 383 14.30 24.04 -10.59
N THR A 384 13.28 23.22 -10.34
CA THR A 384 13.39 21.83 -9.87
C THR A 384 12.50 20.88 -10.66
N ASN A 385 12.88 19.60 -10.70
CA ASN A 385 12.01 18.54 -11.22
C ASN A 385 10.80 18.32 -10.29
N PRO A 386 9.70 17.74 -10.81
CA PRO A 386 8.60 17.25 -9.98
C PRO A 386 9.10 16.28 -8.91
N VAL A 387 8.34 16.17 -7.82
CA VAL A 387 8.68 15.27 -6.70
C VAL A 387 8.74 13.83 -7.20
N GLU A 388 9.85 13.16 -6.98
CA GLU A 388 9.99 11.75 -7.35
C GLU A 388 9.12 10.85 -6.48
N ILE A 389 8.40 9.92 -7.11
CA ILE A 389 7.45 9.03 -6.45
C ILE A 389 7.87 7.60 -6.74
N PHE A 390 7.83 6.73 -5.73
CA PHE A 390 8.13 5.31 -5.93
C PHE A 390 7.09 4.44 -5.26
N PHE A 391 6.51 3.52 -6.04
CA PHE A 391 5.51 2.57 -5.58
C PHE A 391 5.88 1.15 -5.99
N GLU A 392 5.94 0.23 -5.02
CA GLU A 392 6.41 -1.14 -5.26
C GLU A 392 5.34 -2.19 -4.92
N PHE A 393 5.20 -3.18 -5.79
CA PHE A 393 4.56 -4.44 -5.49
C PHE A 393 5.64 -5.50 -5.45
N TYR A 394 6.01 -5.92 -4.25
CA TYR A 394 6.98 -6.98 -4.05
C TYR A 394 6.26 -8.22 -3.58
N ASN A 395 6.40 -9.30 -4.35
CA ASN A 395 5.87 -10.59 -3.97
C ASN A 395 4.34 -10.56 -3.71
N ALA A 396 3.61 -9.78 -4.51
CA ALA A 396 2.17 -9.63 -4.40
C ALA A 396 1.43 -10.66 -5.26
N THR A 397 0.27 -11.11 -4.81
CA THR A 397 -0.61 -12.01 -5.56
C THR A 397 -1.94 -11.34 -5.85
N PHE A 398 -2.34 -11.29 -7.11
CA PHE A 398 -3.62 -10.81 -7.59
C PHE A 398 -4.40 -11.97 -8.18
N LYS A 399 -5.53 -12.32 -7.57
CA LYS A 399 -6.33 -13.46 -7.99
C LYS A 399 -7.80 -13.09 -8.14
N ARG A 400 -8.33 -13.20 -9.36
CA ARG A 400 -9.75 -12.91 -9.66
C ARG A 400 -10.15 -11.50 -9.26
N ILE A 401 -9.33 -10.53 -9.66
CA ILE A 401 -9.62 -9.10 -9.54
C ILE A 401 -10.11 -8.59 -10.88
N THR A 402 -11.35 -8.13 -10.96
CA THR A 402 -11.97 -7.75 -12.23
C THR A 402 -12.97 -6.60 -12.09
N SER A 403 -13.40 -6.04 -13.22
CA SER A 403 -14.58 -5.17 -13.34
C SER A 403 -15.67 -5.86 -14.18
N ASN A 404 -16.92 -5.39 -14.09
CA ASN A 404 -17.99 -5.80 -15.02
C ASN A 404 -17.78 -5.23 -16.41
N GLU A 405 -17.02 -4.13 -16.52
CA GLU A 405 -16.72 -3.49 -17.79
C GLU A 405 -15.45 -4.07 -18.42
N VAL A 406 -15.57 -4.42 -19.70
CA VAL A 406 -14.53 -5.10 -20.50
C VAL A 406 -13.29 -4.21 -20.73
N TYR A 407 -13.49 -2.90 -20.66
CA TYR A 407 -12.45 -1.89 -20.86
C TYR A 407 -11.85 -1.37 -19.54
N THR A 408 -12.39 -1.81 -18.40
CA THR A 408 -11.90 -1.36 -17.10
C THR A 408 -10.78 -2.29 -16.62
N PRO A 409 -9.55 -1.77 -16.49
CA PRO A 409 -8.41 -2.56 -16.01
C PRO A 409 -8.55 -2.84 -14.51
N PHE A 410 -7.91 -3.91 -14.03
CA PHE A 410 -7.88 -4.18 -12.59
C PHE A 410 -6.86 -3.31 -11.85
N ILE A 411 -5.77 -2.94 -12.54
CA ILE A 411 -4.79 -1.93 -12.12
C ILE A 411 -4.71 -0.85 -13.21
N ALA A 412 -4.90 0.40 -12.85
CA ALA A 412 -4.61 1.55 -13.70
C ALA A 412 -3.40 2.31 -13.18
N ILE A 413 -2.38 2.48 -14.02
CA ILE A 413 -1.18 3.29 -13.73
C ILE A 413 -1.21 4.48 -14.67
N ILE A 414 -1.32 5.68 -14.11
CA ILE A 414 -1.29 6.94 -14.85
C ILE A 414 0.01 7.63 -14.47
N SER A 415 0.94 7.76 -15.41
CA SER A 415 2.34 8.02 -15.08
C SER A 415 2.98 9.15 -15.85
N THR A 416 3.84 9.88 -15.16
CA THR A 416 4.76 10.90 -15.68
C THR A 416 6.21 10.43 -15.43
N PRO A 417 7.24 11.10 -15.97
CA PRO A 417 8.65 10.76 -15.72
C PRO A 417 9.07 10.71 -14.23
N SER A 418 8.33 11.33 -13.32
CA SER A 418 8.62 11.37 -11.87
C SER A 418 8.14 10.12 -11.11
N LEU A 419 7.19 9.35 -11.65
CA LEU A 419 6.57 8.21 -10.98
C LEU A 419 7.25 6.90 -11.35
N GLY A 420 7.91 6.23 -10.40
CA GLY A 420 8.38 4.85 -10.56
C GLY A 420 7.39 3.84 -10.01
N VAL A 421 7.07 2.80 -10.79
CA VAL A 421 6.26 1.67 -10.31
C VAL A 421 7.00 0.37 -10.59
N SER A 422 7.24 -0.44 -9.56
CA SER A 422 7.89 -1.76 -9.72
C SER A 422 6.94 -2.88 -9.33
N PHE A 423 6.90 -3.93 -10.14
CA PHE A 423 6.32 -5.21 -9.80
C PHE A 423 7.43 -6.25 -9.84
N ASP A 424 7.77 -6.83 -8.69
CA ASP A 424 8.76 -7.90 -8.60
C ASP A 424 8.17 -9.12 -7.92
N LEU A 425 8.47 -10.31 -8.46
CA LEU A 425 7.95 -11.60 -7.98
C LEU A 425 6.42 -11.65 -7.86
N CYS A 426 5.70 -10.87 -8.68
CA CYS A 426 4.25 -10.77 -8.61
C CYS A 426 3.55 -11.85 -9.42
N LEU A 427 2.37 -12.23 -8.94
CA LEU A 427 1.50 -13.20 -9.60
C LEU A 427 0.16 -12.58 -9.96
N PHE A 428 -0.23 -12.73 -11.21
CA PHE A 428 -1.52 -12.31 -11.75
C PHE A 428 -2.28 -13.53 -12.27
N GLU A 429 -3.33 -13.95 -11.57
CA GLU A 429 -4.14 -15.12 -11.92
C GLU A 429 -5.62 -14.76 -12.13
N GLU A 430 -6.15 -15.05 -13.31
CA GLU A 430 -7.59 -14.86 -13.64
C GLU A 430 -8.11 -13.43 -13.41
N ASN A 431 -7.28 -12.42 -13.67
CA ASN A 431 -7.66 -11.01 -13.61
C ASN A 431 -8.08 -10.49 -14.99
N THR A 432 -8.51 -9.23 -15.07
CA THR A 432 -8.59 -8.50 -16.35
C THR A 432 -7.17 -8.14 -16.82
N PHE A 433 -6.89 -6.87 -17.12
CA PHE A 433 -5.59 -6.40 -17.58
C PHE A 433 -5.10 -5.21 -16.75
N ILE A 434 -3.81 -4.92 -16.85
CA ILE A 434 -3.18 -3.72 -16.31
C ILE A 434 -3.16 -2.66 -17.41
N LEU A 435 -3.68 -1.46 -17.13
CA LEU A 435 -3.53 -0.30 -17.99
C LEU A 435 -2.35 0.53 -17.52
N ILE A 436 -1.46 0.88 -18.45
CA ILE A 436 -0.40 1.85 -18.25
C ILE A 436 -0.66 3.01 -19.21
N GLN A 437 -0.99 4.15 -18.65
CA GLN A 437 -1.19 5.40 -19.37
C GLN A 437 0.01 6.30 -19.13
N ILE A 438 0.88 6.44 -20.12
CA ILE A 438 2.05 7.31 -20.04
C ILE A 438 1.71 8.73 -20.48
N ARG A 439 2.26 9.71 -19.77
CA ARG A 439 2.13 11.15 -20.01
C ARG A 439 3.51 11.76 -20.14
N GLN A 440 3.59 12.81 -20.94
CA GLN A 440 4.73 13.72 -20.93
C GLN A 440 4.66 14.63 -19.70
N SER A 441 5.81 15.07 -19.20
CA SER A 441 5.91 16.15 -18.21
C SER A 441 7.31 16.77 -18.26
N TYR A 442 7.48 17.94 -17.67
CA TYR A 442 8.81 18.53 -17.50
C TYR A 442 9.65 17.66 -16.56
N PHE A 443 10.85 17.29 -17.00
CA PHE A 443 11.84 16.59 -16.21
C PHE A 443 13.26 16.88 -16.72
N ASP A 444 14.06 17.59 -15.95
CA ASP A 444 15.47 17.82 -16.28
C ASP A 444 16.32 16.59 -15.93
N ILE A 445 16.71 15.81 -16.94
CA ILE A 445 17.61 14.65 -16.79
C ILE A 445 19.01 15.00 -16.26
N THR A 446 19.39 16.29 -16.26
CA THR A 446 20.65 16.72 -15.63
C THR A 446 20.50 16.88 -14.11
N LYS A 447 19.26 17.02 -13.61
CA LYS A 447 18.91 17.18 -12.19
C LYS A 447 18.39 15.90 -11.54
N GLY A 448 18.03 14.88 -12.32
CA GLY A 448 17.49 13.62 -11.81
C GLY A 448 17.45 12.51 -12.85
N GLN A 449 16.88 11.36 -12.47
CA GLN A 449 16.69 10.22 -13.39
C GLN A 449 15.21 9.97 -13.61
N ILE A 450 14.81 9.88 -14.88
CA ILE A 450 13.46 9.46 -15.28
C ILE A 450 13.18 8.10 -14.63
N LYS A 451 12.11 8.03 -13.85
CA LYS A 451 11.69 6.78 -13.23
C LYS A 451 11.12 5.84 -14.28
N GLN A 452 11.00 4.56 -13.95
CA GLN A 452 10.50 3.54 -14.87
C GLN A 452 9.33 2.79 -14.27
N ILE A 453 8.48 2.25 -15.15
CA ILE A 453 7.54 1.18 -14.79
C ILE A 453 8.21 -0.14 -15.12
N GLN A 454 8.38 -1.00 -14.12
CA GLN A 454 9.14 -2.24 -14.22
C GLN A 454 8.28 -3.43 -13.82
N PHE A 455 8.31 -4.47 -14.63
CA PHE A 455 7.81 -5.81 -14.28
C PHE A 455 8.99 -6.77 -14.31
N GLN A 456 9.30 -7.37 -13.18
CA GLN A 456 10.42 -8.28 -12.99
C GLN A 456 9.92 -9.58 -12.40
N HIS A 457 10.31 -10.72 -12.98
CA HIS A 457 9.98 -12.05 -12.45
C HIS A 457 8.48 -12.29 -12.23
N CYS A 458 7.64 -11.58 -12.99
CA CYS A 458 6.20 -11.62 -12.81
C CYS A 458 5.58 -12.77 -13.62
N THR A 459 4.48 -13.34 -13.11
CA THR A 459 3.78 -14.44 -13.76
C THR A 459 2.30 -14.11 -13.99
N TRP A 460 1.84 -14.20 -15.24
CA TRP A 460 0.45 -14.02 -15.65
C TRP A 460 -0.15 -15.36 -16.05
N ILE A 461 -1.30 -15.73 -15.47
CA ILE A 461 -1.96 -17.00 -15.71
C ILE A 461 -3.44 -16.75 -15.99
N SER A 462 -3.91 -17.18 -17.15
CA SER A 462 -5.34 -17.16 -17.48
C SER A 462 -6.00 -15.77 -17.36
N ASN A 463 -5.22 -14.70 -17.53
CA ASN A 463 -5.72 -13.33 -17.46
C ASN A 463 -6.49 -12.94 -18.73
N GLY A 464 -7.15 -11.78 -18.66
CA GLY A 464 -8.01 -11.26 -19.71
C GLY A 464 -9.43 -11.82 -19.68
N LYS A 465 -9.90 -12.16 -18.48
CA LYS A 465 -11.26 -12.69 -18.24
C LYS A 465 -12.06 -11.69 -17.40
N THR A 466 -13.28 -11.39 -17.82
CA THR A 466 -14.27 -10.67 -16.99
C THR A 466 -15.27 -11.65 -16.36
N TRP A 467 -15.97 -11.19 -15.32
CA TRP A 467 -17.01 -11.97 -14.63
C TRP A 467 -18.36 -11.92 -15.36
N ARG A 468 -19.20 -12.94 -15.17
CA ARG A 468 -20.55 -13.01 -15.74
C ARG A 468 -21.52 -12.07 -15.03
N SER A 469 -22.39 -11.44 -15.81
CA SER A 469 -23.51 -10.60 -15.35
C SER A 469 -24.73 -11.38 -14.86
N ASP A 470 -24.71 -12.73 -14.82
CA ASP A 470 -25.86 -13.56 -14.38
C ASP A 470 -25.69 -14.20 -12.98
N GLY A 471 -24.50 -14.07 -12.38
CA GLY A 471 -24.27 -14.41 -10.97
C GLY A 471 -24.27 -15.86 -10.55
N GLN A 472 -24.52 -16.79 -11.48
CA GLN A 472 -24.73 -18.20 -11.11
C GLN A 472 -23.55 -19.10 -11.49
N VAL A 473 -22.68 -18.69 -12.42
CA VAL A 473 -21.52 -19.50 -12.81
C VAL A 473 -20.31 -18.63 -13.17
N TRP A 474 -19.16 -18.96 -12.56
CA TRP A 474 -17.83 -18.46 -12.90
C TRP A 474 -17.41 -18.92 -14.30
N GLN A 475 -17.90 -18.27 -15.36
CA GLN A 475 -17.46 -18.56 -16.73
C GLN A 475 -16.99 -17.30 -17.44
N PRO A 476 -15.78 -17.32 -18.07
CA PRO A 476 -15.33 -16.23 -18.91
C PRO A 476 -16.27 -16.10 -20.12
N HIS A 477 -16.78 -14.91 -20.38
CA HIS A 477 -17.68 -14.72 -21.54
C HIS A 477 -17.37 -13.50 -22.40
N GLN A 478 -16.64 -12.51 -21.88
CA GLN A 478 -16.14 -11.39 -22.67
C GLN A 478 -14.63 -11.29 -22.49
N THR A 479 -13.93 -11.32 -23.62
CA THR A 479 -12.51 -11.05 -23.71
C THR A 479 -12.31 -9.54 -23.63
N VAL A 480 -11.42 -9.10 -22.74
CA VAL A 480 -10.93 -7.72 -22.67
C VAL A 480 -10.01 -7.41 -23.86
N GLU A 481 -9.65 -6.15 -24.08
CA GLU A 481 -8.77 -5.75 -25.19
C GLU A 481 -7.44 -6.52 -25.18
N SER A 482 -6.80 -6.63 -24.00
CA SER A 482 -5.52 -7.30 -23.82
C SER A 482 -5.55 -8.36 -22.72
N GLY A 483 -4.90 -9.50 -22.94
CA GLY A 483 -4.84 -10.56 -21.94
C GLY A 483 -4.02 -10.24 -20.69
N ALA A 484 -3.11 -9.27 -20.70
CA ALA A 484 -2.29 -8.94 -19.52
C ALA A 484 -2.02 -7.44 -19.34
N ILE A 485 -1.43 -6.77 -20.34
CA ILE A 485 -0.99 -5.37 -20.24
C ILE A 485 -1.52 -4.58 -21.43
N THR A 486 -2.00 -3.37 -21.19
CA THR A 486 -2.35 -2.38 -22.21
C THR A 486 -1.55 -1.12 -21.93
N VAL A 487 -0.88 -0.58 -22.95
CA VAL A 487 -0.06 0.63 -22.83
C VAL A 487 -0.53 1.68 -23.82
N HIS A 488 -1.01 2.81 -23.29
CA HIS A 488 -1.54 3.93 -24.06
C HIS A 488 -0.83 5.24 -23.72
N TYR A 489 -0.80 6.15 -24.69
CA TYR A 489 -0.32 7.51 -24.54
C TYR A 489 -1.52 8.42 -24.27
N ALA A 490 -1.45 9.23 -23.21
CA ALA A 490 -2.47 10.24 -22.96
C ALA A 490 -2.12 11.56 -23.65
N TYR A 491 -2.93 11.92 -24.64
CA TYR A 491 -2.86 13.21 -25.32
C TYR A 491 -3.44 14.31 -24.43
N TYR A 492 -2.67 14.85 -23.50
CA TYR A 492 -3.08 16.02 -22.72
C TYR A 492 -2.19 17.24 -23.00
N PRO A 493 -2.77 18.44 -23.20
CA PRO A 493 -4.20 18.70 -23.42
C PRO A 493 -4.73 18.07 -24.72
N ASP A 494 -6.01 17.66 -24.69
CA ASP A 494 -6.75 17.17 -25.86
C ASP A 494 -6.55 18.16 -27.01
N ASN A 495 -6.08 17.69 -28.16
CA ASN A 495 -5.73 18.41 -29.40
C ASN A 495 -4.26 18.80 -29.62
N LEU A 496 -3.34 18.56 -28.67
CA LEU A 496 -1.91 18.49 -29.00
C LEU A 496 -1.60 17.11 -29.57
N VAL A 497 -1.53 17.01 -30.90
CA VAL A 497 -0.78 15.91 -31.54
C VAL A 497 0.61 15.93 -30.91
N PHE A 498 1.10 14.78 -30.45
CA PHE A 498 2.46 14.61 -29.92
C PHE A 498 3.43 15.50 -30.71
N GLN A 499 3.94 16.56 -30.09
CA GLN A 499 4.84 17.48 -30.76
C GLN A 499 6.25 16.88 -30.66
N THR A 500 6.66 16.15 -31.70
CA THR A 500 8.07 15.83 -31.93
C THR A 500 8.87 17.14 -31.92
N GLY A 501 9.85 17.29 -31.02
CA GLY A 501 10.69 18.49 -30.90
C GLY A 501 10.63 19.24 -29.56
N LEU A 502 9.90 18.73 -28.55
CA LEU A 502 9.92 19.27 -27.19
C LEU A 502 11.05 18.72 -26.30
N GLU A 503 11.95 17.86 -26.84
CA GLU A 503 13.13 17.37 -26.12
C GLU A 503 14.01 18.53 -25.61
N ASP A 504 14.10 19.62 -26.40
CA ASP A 504 14.80 20.85 -26.01
C ASP A 504 14.14 21.59 -24.83
N CYS A 505 12.87 21.28 -24.51
CA CYS A 505 12.13 21.81 -23.37
C CYS A 505 12.30 20.98 -22.10
N LYS A 506 13.11 19.90 -22.13
CA LYS A 506 13.18 18.91 -21.05
C LYS A 506 11.80 18.31 -20.76
N VAL A 507 10.96 18.18 -21.79
CA VAL A 507 9.70 17.45 -21.70
C VAL A 507 10.00 16.01 -22.06
N ASP A 508 9.95 15.17 -21.04
CA ASP A 508 10.36 13.78 -21.12
C ASP A 508 9.17 12.83 -20.97
N ILE A 509 9.42 11.57 -21.31
CA ILE A 509 8.46 10.49 -21.18
C ILE A 509 9.11 9.28 -20.52
N GLN A 510 8.33 8.60 -19.70
CA GLN A 510 8.78 7.42 -18.99
C GLN A 510 8.94 6.21 -19.92
N LYS A 511 9.87 5.31 -19.55
CA LYS A 511 10.04 3.98 -20.14
C LYS A 511 9.42 2.87 -19.30
N ILE A 512 9.00 1.82 -19.98
CA ILE A 512 8.44 0.60 -19.43
C ILE A 512 9.41 -0.56 -19.72
N VAL A 513 9.72 -1.34 -18.69
CA VAL A 513 10.59 -2.52 -18.81
C VAL A 513 9.84 -3.75 -18.31
N VAL A 514 9.76 -4.78 -19.15
CA VAL A 514 9.21 -6.08 -18.81
C VAL A 514 10.34 -7.10 -18.92
N ASP A 515 10.78 -7.64 -17.79
CA ASP A 515 11.97 -8.46 -17.68
C ASP A 515 11.68 -9.78 -16.95
N ASN A 516 12.20 -10.89 -17.48
CA ASN A 516 12.05 -12.24 -16.93
C ASN A 516 10.58 -12.60 -16.60
N CYS A 517 9.64 -12.17 -17.43
CA CYS A 517 8.21 -12.31 -17.19
C CYS A 517 7.60 -13.53 -17.92
N VAL A 518 6.63 -14.20 -17.30
CA VAL A 518 5.99 -15.41 -17.83
C VAL A 518 4.50 -15.20 -18.06
N PHE A 519 4.02 -15.45 -19.27
CA PHE A 519 2.61 -15.29 -19.66
C PHE A 519 2.00 -16.62 -20.09
N VAL A 520 0.97 -17.10 -19.39
CA VAL A 520 0.34 -18.40 -19.63
C VAL A 520 -1.16 -18.22 -19.85
N ASP A 521 -1.68 -18.74 -20.96
CA ASP A 521 -3.12 -18.79 -21.27
C ASP A 521 -3.86 -17.45 -21.13
N SER A 522 -3.17 -16.33 -21.36
CA SER A 522 -3.80 -15.01 -21.36
C SER A 522 -4.55 -14.80 -22.68
N ILE A 523 -5.73 -14.19 -22.61
CA ILE A 523 -6.64 -14.05 -23.75
C ILE A 523 -7.14 -12.61 -23.83
N GLY A 524 -7.05 -11.99 -25.01
CA GLY A 524 -7.64 -10.68 -25.27
C GLY A 524 -8.26 -10.62 -26.67
N SER A 525 -9.17 -9.68 -26.89
CA SER A 525 -9.86 -9.48 -28.17
C SER A 525 -8.97 -8.83 -29.22
N GLU A 526 -8.09 -7.92 -28.80
CA GLU A 526 -7.14 -7.23 -29.68
C GLU A 526 -5.75 -7.85 -29.58
N ALA A 527 -5.30 -8.11 -28.36
CA ALA A 527 -4.01 -8.74 -28.11
C ALA A 527 -4.11 -9.83 -27.02
N ASN A 528 -3.53 -10.99 -27.29
CA ASN A 528 -3.56 -12.07 -26.29
C ASN A 528 -2.72 -11.78 -25.02
N ILE A 529 -1.75 -10.86 -25.08
CA ILE A 529 -0.84 -10.62 -23.94
C ILE A 529 -0.61 -9.13 -23.69
N VAL A 530 -0.03 -8.42 -24.65
CA VAL A 530 0.24 -6.99 -24.52
C VAL A 530 -0.31 -6.24 -25.72
N LEU A 531 -1.09 -5.18 -25.45
CA LEU A 531 -1.53 -4.20 -26.42
C LEU A 531 -0.71 -2.91 -26.20
N ILE A 532 -0.11 -2.36 -27.26
CA ILE A 532 0.76 -1.18 -27.19
C ILE A 532 0.34 -0.23 -28.30
N GLU A 533 0.09 1.04 -27.94
CA GLU A 533 -0.21 2.08 -28.92
C GLU A 533 1.00 2.39 -29.83
N ASP A 534 0.72 2.70 -31.10
CA ASP A 534 1.72 2.88 -32.16
C ASP A 534 2.83 3.87 -31.81
N VAL A 535 2.46 5.03 -31.26
CA VAL A 535 3.40 6.10 -30.89
C VAL A 535 4.44 5.62 -29.86
N ILE A 536 4.03 4.74 -28.95
CA ILE A 536 4.88 4.19 -27.88
C ILE A 536 5.89 3.20 -28.48
N ASN A 537 5.44 2.37 -29.43
CA ASN A 537 6.29 1.46 -30.17
C ASN A 537 7.31 2.22 -31.01
N ASP A 538 6.89 3.22 -31.77
CA ASP A 538 7.76 4.01 -32.66
C ASP A 538 8.92 4.69 -31.89
N MET A 539 8.70 5.02 -30.61
CA MET A 539 9.70 5.65 -29.73
C MET A 539 10.51 4.65 -28.90
N ASN A 540 10.25 3.34 -29.01
CA ASN A 540 10.88 2.30 -28.19
C ASN A 540 10.74 2.56 -26.68
N LEU A 541 9.57 3.02 -26.23
CA LEU A 541 9.34 3.32 -24.81
C LEU A 541 9.02 2.10 -23.97
N ILE A 542 8.83 0.93 -24.59
CA ILE A 542 8.65 -0.35 -23.91
C ILE A 542 9.69 -1.36 -24.39
N THR A 543 10.30 -2.09 -23.45
CA THR A 543 11.29 -3.13 -23.73
C THR A 543 10.90 -4.45 -23.07
N PHE A 544 11.04 -5.54 -23.81
CA PHE A 544 10.84 -6.91 -23.31
C PHE A 544 12.16 -7.66 -23.29
N ASN A 545 12.56 -8.11 -22.10
CA ASN A 545 13.77 -8.88 -21.86
C ASN A 545 13.37 -10.26 -21.32
N ASN A 546 13.92 -11.32 -21.91
CA ASN A 546 13.80 -12.70 -21.38
C ASN A 546 12.36 -13.16 -21.05
N CYS A 547 11.37 -12.66 -21.80
CA CYS A 547 9.98 -12.99 -21.56
C CYS A 547 9.57 -14.31 -22.24
N ILE A 548 8.73 -15.07 -21.55
CA ILE A 548 8.25 -16.38 -22.01
C ILE A 548 6.73 -16.31 -22.12
N TYR A 549 6.18 -16.87 -23.20
CA TYR A 549 4.75 -17.14 -23.29
C TYR A 549 4.49 -18.63 -23.46
N GLY A 550 3.34 -19.10 -22.96
CA GLY A 550 2.93 -20.47 -23.16
C GLY A 550 1.42 -20.69 -23.09
N SER A 551 1.01 -21.89 -23.49
CA SER A 551 -0.36 -22.35 -23.35
C SER A 551 -0.47 -23.73 -22.72
N THR A 552 -1.50 -23.93 -21.90
CA THR A 552 -1.94 -25.25 -21.50
C THR A 552 -2.76 -25.85 -22.64
N ARG A 553 -2.29 -26.96 -23.22
CA ARG A 553 -3.11 -27.69 -24.21
C ARG A 553 -4.37 -28.22 -23.53
N SER A 554 -5.43 -28.39 -24.33
CA SER A 554 -6.73 -28.91 -23.91
C SER A 554 -6.69 -30.33 -23.30
N ASP A 555 -5.57 -31.03 -23.41
CA ASP A 555 -5.33 -32.32 -22.76
C ASP A 555 -4.79 -32.20 -21.31
N GLY A 556 -4.50 -30.98 -20.84
CA GLY A 556 -4.02 -30.69 -19.49
C GLY A 556 -2.63 -31.26 -19.15
N THR A 557 -1.90 -31.84 -20.12
CA THR A 557 -0.67 -32.61 -19.85
C THR A 557 0.55 -32.18 -20.66
N SER A 558 0.38 -31.33 -21.68
CA SER A 558 1.49 -30.77 -22.44
C SER A 558 1.48 -29.24 -22.40
N LEU A 559 2.56 -28.66 -21.88
CA LEU A 559 2.81 -27.23 -21.88
C LEU A 559 3.70 -26.88 -23.06
N ASN A 560 3.28 -25.91 -23.88
CA ASN A 560 4.12 -25.33 -24.91
C ASN A 560 4.57 -23.95 -24.44
N TYR A 561 5.87 -23.77 -24.21
CA TYR A 561 6.46 -22.47 -23.91
C TYR A 561 7.40 -22.06 -25.04
N ALA A 562 7.44 -20.76 -25.33
CA ALA A 562 8.41 -20.16 -26.22
C ALA A 562 8.87 -18.82 -25.65
N GLN A 563 10.17 -18.56 -25.73
CA GLN A 563 10.70 -17.22 -25.54
C GLN A 563 10.33 -16.36 -26.75
N PHE A 564 10.00 -15.10 -26.52
CA PHE A 564 9.72 -14.17 -27.60
C PHE A 564 10.51 -12.89 -27.42
N THR A 565 10.94 -12.35 -28.55
CA THR A 565 11.29 -10.93 -28.67
C THR A 565 10.11 -10.22 -29.27
N TYR A 566 9.75 -9.08 -28.72
CA TYR A 566 8.77 -8.21 -29.33
C TYR A 566 9.45 -7.41 -30.44
N ASN A 567 9.07 -7.64 -31.69
CA ASN A 567 9.65 -6.91 -32.80
C ASN A 567 8.86 -5.62 -33.01
N VAL A 568 9.51 -4.51 -32.66
CA VAL A 568 8.93 -3.16 -32.74
C VAL A 568 8.49 -2.82 -34.17
N ALA A 569 9.21 -3.29 -35.20
CA ALA A 569 8.90 -2.96 -36.59
C ALA A 569 7.71 -3.74 -37.16
N THR A 570 7.51 -4.99 -36.72
CA THR A 570 6.39 -5.83 -37.20
C THR A 570 5.18 -5.79 -36.27
N LYS A 571 5.34 -5.27 -35.04
CA LYS A 571 4.36 -5.34 -33.94
C LYS A 571 3.94 -6.78 -33.61
N GLU A 572 4.72 -7.75 -34.06
CA GLU A 572 4.49 -9.16 -33.86
C GLU A 572 5.47 -9.71 -32.83
N LYS A 573 5.04 -10.79 -32.17
CA LYS A 573 5.96 -11.62 -31.39
C LYS A 573 6.76 -12.40 -32.40
N ASP A 574 8.04 -12.08 -32.51
CA ASP A 574 8.96 -12.96 -33.20
C ASP A 574 9.31 -14.05 -32.20
N PRO A 575 8.77 -15.28 -32.37
CA PRO A 575 9.27 -16.38 -31.59
C PRO A 575 10.76 -16.47 -31.88
N ILE A 576 11.59 -16.42 -30.85
CA ILE A 576 12.96 -16.86 -31.01
C ILE A 576 12.80 -18.35 -31.30
N ILE A 577 12.97 -18.73 -32.58
CA ILE A 577 12.90 -20.12 -33.04
C ILE A 577 13.60 -20.93 -31.98
N SER A 578 12.86 -21.88 -31.40
CA SER A 578 13.34 -22.78 -30.38
C SER A 578 14.75 -23.26 -30.73
N ALA A 579 15.77 -22.58 -30.20
CA ALA A 579 16.75 -23.29 -29.44
C ALA A 579 15.90 -23.89 -28.35
N SER A 580 15.36 -25.09 -28.61
CA SER A 580 15.05 -26.01 -27.54
C SER A 580 16.21 -25.83 -26.58
N PHE A 581 15.95 -25.31 -25.39
CA PHE A 581 16.86 -25.58 -24.28
C PHE A 581 17.18 -27.07 -24.42
N SER A 582 18.43 -27.40 -24.75
CA SER A 582 18.81 -28.76 -25.11
C SER A 582 18.30 -29.67 -23.99
N GLY A 583 17.39 -30.59 -24.33
CA GLY A 583 16.67 -31.43 -23.37
C GLY A 583 15.15 -31.21 -23.25
N TRP A 584 14.52 -30.25 -23.94
CA TRP A 584 13.05 -30.13 -23.96
C TRP A 584 12.34 -31.12 -24.91
N SER A 585 13.05 -31.71 -25.89
CA SER A 585 12.45 -32.60 -26.89
C SER A 585 11.93 -33.93 -26.34
N ASP A 586 12.25 -34.27 -25.08
CA ASP A 586 11.92 -35.57 -24.47
C ASP A 586 10.72 -35.52 -23.50
N PHE A 587 9.99 -34.40 -23.44
CA PHE A 587 8.72 -34.29 -22.71
C PHE A 587 7.61 -35.09 -23.41
N THR A 588 7.67 -36.42 -23.27
CA THR A 588 6.54 -37.31 -23.51
C THR A 588 5.94 -37.75 -22.19
N SER A 589 4.62 -37.62 -22.05
CA SER A 589 3.85 -37.85 -20.82
C SER A 589 3.81 -39.31 -20.34
N THR A 590 4.62 -40.20 -20.92
CA THR A 590 4.59 -41.64 -20.68
C THR A 590 5.76 -42.20 -19.86
N SER A 591 6.76 -41.38 -19.48
CA SER A 591 7.88 -41.85 -18.63
C SER A 591 7.55 -41.78 -17.13
N PRO A 592 7.69 -42.88 -16.36
CA PRO A 592 7.53 -42.90 -14.90
C PRO A 592 8.64 -42.15 -14.13
N ASN A 593 9.72 -41.76 -14.81
CA ASN A 593 10.84 -41.02 -14.24
C ASN A 593 10.92 -39.65 -14.90
N ARG A 594 10.25 -38.66 -14.31
CA ARG A 594 10.27 -37.26 -14.77
C ARG A 594 11.44 -36.51 -14.14
N ASN A 595 12.66 -36.80 -14.61
CA ASN A 595 13.86 -36.09 -14.19
C ASN A 595 14.27 -35.13 -15.30
N LYS A 596 14.43 -33.84 -15.01
CA LYS A 596 15.25 -32.97 -15.89
C LYS A 596 16.68 -33.10 -15.43
N VAL A 597 17.50 -33.65 -16.29
CA VAL A 597 18.95 -33.70 -16.12
C VAL A 597 19.50 -32.42 -16.74
N ILE A 598 19.97 -31.50 -15.92
CA ILE A 598 20.79 -30.37 -16.34
C ILE A 598 22.21 -30.92 -16.38
N ASP A 599 22.91 -30.91 -17.52
CA ASP A 599 24.26 -31.50 -17.67
C ASP A 599 25.33 -30.43 -18.00
N SER A 600 26.60 -30.83 -18.10
CA SER A 600 27.74 -29.92 -18.41
C SER A 600 27.59 -29.09 -19.69
N THR A 601 26.60 -29.37 -20.54
CA THR A 601 26.31 -28.59 -21.75
C THR A 601 25.30 -27.47 -21.51
N SER A 602 24.69 -27.41 -20.32
CA SER A 602 23.69 -26.43 -19.92
C SER A 602 24.36 -25.24 -19.22
N THR A 603 24.49 -24.10 -19.89
CA THR A 603 24.77 -22.80 -19.25
C THR A 603 23.44 -22.17 -18.83
N LEU A 604 23.20 -22.07 -17.51
CA LEU A 604 22.09 -21.29 -16.94
C LEU A 604 22.65 -19.95 -16.47
N ILE A 605 22.15 -18.86 -17.04
CA ILE A 605 22.63 -17.50 -16.76
C ILE A 605 21.53 -16.73 -16.05
N ASP A 606 21.88 -16.09 -14.93
CA ASP A 606 21.12 -15.02 -14.26
C ASP A 606 19.59 -15.22 -14.13
N GLY A 607 19.14 -16.05 -13.18
CA GLY A 607 17.72 -16.16 -12.81
C GLY A 607 16.87 -17.09 -13.69
N GLU A 608 17.48 -17.72 -14.70
CA GLU A 608 16.83 -18.71 -15.57
C GLU A 608 16.31 -19.93 -14.81
N LEU A 609 17.00 -20.41 -13.76
CA LEU A 609 16.51 -21.53 -12.96
C LEU A 609 15.33 -21.10 -12.11
N THR A 610 15.38 -19.90 -11.52
CA THR A 610 14.27 -19.34 -10.75
C THR A 610 13.02 -19.15 -11.62
N SER A 611 13.18 -18.62 -12.82
CA SER A 611 12.11 -18.50 -13.82
C SER A 611 11.56 -19.87 -14.24
N PHE A 612 12.44 -20.86 -14.44
CA PHE A 612 12.09 -22.24 -14.79
C PHE A 612 11.34 -22.98 -13.67
N VAL A 613 11.81 -22.86 -12.43
CA VAL A 613 11.22 -23.47 -11.23
C VAL A 613 9.85 -22.85 -10.95
N SER A 614 9.72 -21.53 -11.09
CA SER A 614 8.43 -20.81 -10.99
C SER A 614 7.40 -21.30 -12.02
N MET A 615 7.86 -21.53 -13.25
CA MET A 615 7.04 -21.97 -14.38
C MET A 615 6.56 -23.42 -14.25
N ILE A 616 7.42 -24.36 -13.82
CA ILE A 616 7.08 -25.79 -13.75
C ILE A 616 6.30 -26.16 -12.50
N LEU A 617 6.66 -25.61 -11.35
CA LEU A 617 6.16 -26.09 -10.07
C LEU A 617 4.64 -25.88 -9.91
N ARG A 618 3.98 -24.96 -10.63
CA ARG A 618 2.51 -24.83 -10.59
C ARG A 618 1.74 -25.85 -11.44
N SER A 619 2.39 -26.58 -12.34
CA SER A 619 1.73 -27.53 -13.24
C SER A 619 1.68 -28.98 -12.71
N ASN A 620 2.49 -29.32 -11.70
CA ASN A 620 2.54 -30.66 -11.10
C ASN A 620 3.20 -30.64 -9.72
N ASN A 621 2.61 -31.33 -8.74
CA ASN A 621 3.04 -31.31 -7.33
C ASN A 621 4.33 -32.10 -7.04
N GLU A 622 4.89 -32.85 -8.00
CA GLU A 622 6.09 -33.67 -7.82
C GLU A 622 7.07 -33.47 -8.99
N TYR A 623 8.20 -32.79 -8.75
CA TYR A 623 9.23 -32.55 -9.76
C TYR A 623 10.65 -32.76 -9.19
N ASN A 624 11.52 -33.41 -9.98
CA ASN A 624 12.92 -33.65 -9.62
C ASN A 624 13.84 -32.95 -10.64
N ILE A 625 14.71 -32.05 -10.15
CA ILE A 625 15.79 -31.46 -10.94
C ILE A 625 17.08 -32.20 -10.57
N GLN A 626 17.69 -32.89 -11.53
CA GLN A 626 18.97 -33.58 -11.35
C GLN A 626 20.07 -32.77 -12.06
N PHE A 627 21.16 -32.48 -11.37
CA PHE A 627 22.33 -31.86 -11.98
C PHE A 627 23.38 -32.94 -12.27
N GLN A 628 23.76 -33.09 -13.54
CA GLN A 628 24.92 -33.85 -13.99
C GLN A 628 26.18 -32.97 -13.88
N THR A 629 27.34 -33.63 -13.85
CA THR A 629 28.68 -33.06 -13.59
C THR A 629 28.97 -31.74 -14.30
N GLY A 630 29.64 -30.79 -13.60
CA GLY A 630 30.34 -29.66 -14.22
C GLY A 630 29.53 -28.39 -14.51
N ILE A 631 28.45 -28.14 -13.77
CA ILE A 631 27.54 -27.00 -14.02
C ILE A 631 27.70 -25.98 -12.92
N MET A 632 28.13 -24.77 -13.29
CA MET A 632 27.93 -23.59 -12.45
C MET A 632 26.57 -22.99 -12.76
N VAL A 633 25.76 -22.75 -11.72
CA VAL A 633 24.49 -22.04 -11.83
C VAL A 633 24.66 -20.72 -11.07
N ASN A 634 24.52 -19.60 -11.77
CA ASN A 634 24.57 -18.26 -11.18
C ASN A 634 23.14 -17.82 -10.84
N GLU A 635 22.75 -17.84 -9.55
CA GLU A 635 21.40 -17.51 -9.10
C GLU A 635 21.45 -16.51 -7.94
N THR A 636 20.65 -15.44 -8.04
CA THR A 636 20.57 -14.38 -7.03
C THR A 636 19.66 -14.75 -5.86
N SER A 637 18.60 -15.53 -6.09
CA SER A 637 17.74 -16.11 -5.04
C SER A 637 16.82 -17.21 -5.60
N LEU A 638 16.55 -18.28 -4.84
CA LEU A 638 15.62 -19.36 -5.20
C LEU A 638 14.46 -19.42 -4.19
N SER A 639 13.23 -19.13 -4.62
CA SER A 639 12.02 -19.20 -3.79
C SER A 639 11.10 -20.35 -4.22
N ILE A 640 10.70 -21.20 -3.27
CA ILE A 640 9.81 -22.35 -3.53
C ILE A 640 8.58 -22.29 -2.64
N ARG A 641 7.41 -22.39 -3.28
CA ARG A 641 6.09 -22.29 -2.65
C ARG A 641 5.16 -23.37 -3.16
N HIS A 642 4.41 -24.00 -2.25
CA HIS A 642 3.38 -25.01 -2.51
C HIS A 642 3.80 -26.34 -3.16
N ASN A 643 5.09 -26.54 -3.47
CA ASN A 643 5.54 -27.61 -4.37
C ASN A 643 6.75 -28.38 -3.85
N LYS A 644 6.94 -29.61 -4.34
CA LYS A 644 8.07 -30.48 -4.00
C LYS A 644 9.19 -30.40 -5.04
N LEU A 645 10.38 -29.96 -4.64
CA LEU A 645 11.59 -29.94 -5.45
C LEU A 645 12.69 -30.83 -4.84
N SER A 646 13.21 -31.79 -5.59
CA SER A 646 14.42 -32.54 -5.20
C SER A 646 15.61 -32.12 -6.05
N ILE A 647 16.76 -31.86 -5.43
CA ILE A 647 18.06 -31.56 -6.03
C ILE A 647 19.10 -32.57 -5.50
N SER A 648 19.80 -33.28 -6.40
CA SER A 648 20.80 -34.30 -6.01
C SER A 648 22.01 -34.33 -6.95
N LYS A 649 23.20 -34.60 -6.41
CA LYS A 649 24.45 -34.92 -7.15
C LYS A 649 24.70 -36.44 -7.19
N ASP A 650 25.34 -36.95 -8.25
CA ASP A 650 25.73 -38.36 -8.42
C ASP A 650 27.15 -38.65 -7.86
N ASP A 651 27.36 -39.81 -7.25
CA ASP A 651 28.54 -40.14 -6.44
C ASP A 651 29.75 -40.60 -7.28
N ASN A 652 30.67 -39.67 -7.64
CA ASN A 652 32.14 -39.88 -7.75
C ASN A 652 32.90 -38.62 -8.27
N VAL A 653 33.86 -38.14 -7.48
CA VAL A 653 34.96 -37.17 -7.80
C VAL A 653 34.65 -35.64 -7.69
N GLN A 654 35.74 -34.86 -7.56
CA GLN A 654 36.07 -33.57 -6.89
C GLN A 654 35.18 -32.31 -7.09
N GLU A 655 35.40 -31.35 -6.18
CA GLU A 655 34.64 -30.13 -5.84
C GLU A 655 34.93 -28.91 -6.75
N GLU A 656 33.89 -28.18 -7.19
CA GLU A 656 33.91 -26.80 -7.70
C GLU A 656 32.56 -26.10 -7.36
N GLY A 657 32.56 -24.80 -7.03
CA GLY A 657 31.49 -24.13 -6.26
C GLY A 657 30.79 -22.91 -6.91
N ILE A 658 29.87 -22.32 -6.13
CA ILE A 658 28.88 -21.27 -6.49
C ILE A 658 29.41 -19.85 -6.16
N TYR A 659 29.14 -18.81 -6.96
CA TYR A 659 29.47 -17.41 -6.64
C TYR A 659 28.22 -16.52 -6.65
N THR A 660 28.10 -15.57 -5.72
CA THR A 660 27.15 -14.44 -5.77
C THR A 660 27.58 -13.24 -4.89
N ASP A 661 26.88 -12.10 -5.04
CA ASP A 661 27.05 -10.70 -4.54
C ASP A 661 26.00 -10.34 -3.42
N PRO A 662 26.23 -9.44 -2.43
CA PRO A 662 25.35 -9.27 -1.25
C PRO A 662 24.44 -8.00 -1.31
N TYR A 663 23.12 -7.95 -1.06
CA TYR A 663 21.95 -8.85 -0.99
C TYR A 663 20.68 -7.96 -1.01
N SER A 664 19.60 -8.39 -1.67
CA SER A 664 18.22 -7.90 -1.46
C SER A 664 17.29 -8.93 -0.75
N SER A 665 17.68 -10.21 -0.63
CA SER A 665 16.86 -11.30 -0.05
C SER A 665 17.69 -12.49 0.49
N SER A 666 17.08 -13.61 0.94
CA SER A 666 17.76 -14.87 1.33
C SER A 666 18.10 -15.72 0.09
N LEU A 667 19.24 -16.43 0.06
CA LEU A 667 19.66 -17.21 -1.13
C LEU A 667 18.66 -18.32 -1.47
N ILE A 668 18.15 -19.04 -0.47
CA ILE A 668 17.07 -20.03 -0.64
C ILE A 668 15.95 -19.70 0.35
N ALA A 669 14.73 -19.51 -0.15
CA ALA A 669 13.53 -19.35 0.67
C ALA A 669 12.52 -20.46 0.38
N VAL A 670 12.10 -21.17 1.41
CA VAL A 670 11.07 -22.22 1.32
C VAL A 670 9.88 -21.78 2.16
N GLU A 671 8.74 -21.53 1.52
CA GLU A 671 7.60 -20.88 2.16
C GLU A 671 6.30 -21.65 1.88
N GLN A 672 5.24 -21.32 2.62
CA GLN A 672 3.90 -21.92 2.51
C GLN A 672 3.96 -23.44 2.73
N SER A 673 3.43 -24.26 1.81
CA SER A 673 3.57 -25.72 1.85
C SER A 673 4.68 -26.26 0.92
N GLY A 674 5.67 -25.43 0.57
CA GLY A 674 6.79 -25.84 -0.28
C GLY A 674 7.65 -26.91 0.39
N GLU A 675 8.08 -27.93 -0.35
CA GLU A 675 9.00 -28.98 0.10
C GLU A 675 10.25 -28.94 -0.78
N ILE A 676 11.43 -28.81 -0.20
CA ILE A 676 12.69 -28.94 -0.91
C ILE A 676 13.53 -30.05 -0.27
N SER A 677 14.13 -30.89 -1.10
CA SER A 677 15.09 -31.90 -0.69
C SER A 677 16.39 -31.70 -1.46
N MET A 678 17.46 -31.33 -0.77
CA MET A 678 18.80 -31.14 -1.32
C MET A 678 19.72 -32.26 -0.84
N LYS A 679 20.44 -32.92 -1.75
CA LYS A 679 21.39 -33.98 -1.41
C LYS A 679 22.75 -33.77 -2.08
N SER A 680 23.81 -33.85 -1.28
CA SER A 680 25.23 -33.83 -1.72
C SER A 680 25.61 -32.54 -2.46
N ILE A 681 25.26 -31.39 -1.88
CA ILE A 681 25.46 -30.05 -2.45
C ILE A 681 26.45 -29.25 -1.59
N VAL A 682 27.36 -28.52 -2.24
CA VAL A 682 28.19 -27.50 -1.59
C VAL A 682 27.56 -26.12 -1.84
N ILE A 683 27.18 -25.42 -0.78
CA ILE A 683 26.64 -24.06 -0.82
C ILE A 683 27.77 -23.12 -0.45
N LEU A 684 28.28 -22.40 -1.45
CA LEU A 684 29.25 -21.32 -1.22
C LEU A 684 28.50 -20.05 -0.79
N HIS A 685 28.99 -19.36 0.24
CA HIS A 685 28.38 -18.14 0.79
C HIS A 685 29.45 -17.13 1.24
N PHE A 686 29.01 -15.94 1.64
CA PHE A 686 29.88 -14.81 1.97
C PHE A 686 30.66 -14.99 3.28
N TYR A 687 31.79 -14.28 3.39
CA TYR A 687 32.60 -14.15 4.61
C TYR A 687 32.14 -12.96 5.50
N GLU A 688 31.51 -11.92 4.93
CA GLU A 688 31.12 -10.67 5.61
C GLU A 688 29.64 -10.63 6.08
N LYS A 689 29.27 -9.56 6.80
CA LYS A 689 27.96 -9.27 7.42
C LYS A 689 26.78 -9.37 6.44
N SER A 690 25.91 -10.37 6.60
CA SER A 690 24.58 -10.40 5.98
C SER A 690 23.46 -10.11 6.99
N LEU A 691 22.43 -9.38 6.55
CA LEU A 691 21.16 -9.23 7.28
C LEU A 691 20.24 -10.45 7.09
N ASN A 692 20.34 -11.13 5.95
CA ASN A 692 19.51 -12.26 5.56
C ASN A 692 20.25 -13.59 5.74
N SER A 693 19.50 -14.66 6.02
CA SER A 693 20.03 -16.02 6.14
C SER A 693 20.33 -16.62 4.76
N VAL A 694 21.26 -17.58 4.70
CA VAL A 694 21.52 -18.32 3.44
C VAL A 694 20.28 -19.12 3.03
N ILE A 695 19.65 -19.80 3.98
CA ILE A 695 18.41 -20.54 3.78
C ILE A 695 17.38 -20.08 4.80
N GLN A 696 16.16 -19.80 4.35
CA GLN A 696 15.04 -19.45 5.18
C GLN A 696 13.86 -20.41 4.94
N VAL A 697 13.27 -20.94 6.01
CA VAL A 697 12.10 -21.84 5.96
C VAL A 697 10.96 -21.22 6.74
N LYS A 698 9.78 -21.05 6.13
CA LYS A 698 8.59 -20.38 6.70
C LYS A 698 7.32 -21.23 6.57
N ASP A 699 6.25 -20.83 7.28
CA ASP A 699 4.91 -21.44 7.20
C ASP A 699 4.88 -22.95 7.49
N GLU A 700 4.37 -23.79 6.58
CA GLU A 700 4.31 -25.27 6.65
C GLU A 700 5.40 -25.94 5.80
N ALA A 701 6.41 -25.18 5.40
CA ALA A 701 7.37 -25.63 4.40
C ALA A 701 8.25 -26.77 4.93
N LYS A 702 8.77 -27.61 4.04
CA LYS A 702 9.66 -28.72 4.39
C LYS A 702 11.00 -28.55 3.72
N PHE A 703 12.07 -28.50 4.50
CA PHE A 703 13.43 -28.51 3.99
C PHE A 703 14.12 -29.81 4.41
N THR A 704 14.68 -30.56 3.47
CA THR A 704 15.50 -31.74 3.74
C THR A 704 16.87 -31.54 3.12
N GLY A 705 17.91 -31.40 3.93
CA GLY A 705 19.29 -31.34 3.50
C GLY A 705 20.02 -32.62 3.87
N ILE A 706 20.61 -33.32 2.90
CA ILE A 706 21.42 -34.53 3.12
C ILE A 706 22.81 -34.26 2.57
N GLN A 707 23.87 -34.40 3.37
CA GLN A 707 25.25 -34.16 2.95
C GLN A 707 25.47 -32.77 2.34
N LEU A 708 24.86 -31.74 2.93
CA LEU A 708 25.11 -30.35 2.51
C LEU A 708 26.41 -29.83 3.13
N ILE A 709 27.18 -29.07 2.38
CA ILE A 709 28.38 -28.39 2.88
C ILE A 709 28.19 -26.89 2.71
N PHE A 710 28.05 -26.15 3.80
CA PHE A 710 28.06 -24.69 3.81
C PHE A 710 29.51 -24.23 3.92
N ARG A 711 30.01 -23.49 2.91
CA ARG A 711 31.40 -23.06 2.82
C ARG A 711 31.50 -21.56 2.52
N PRO A 712 32.25 -20.77 3.31
CA PRO A 712 32.53 -19.39 2.94
C PRO A 712 33.49 -19.30 1.74
N ILE A 713 33.36 -18.27 0.91
CA ILE A 713 34.21 -18.06 -0.27
C ILE A 713 35.64 -17.64 0.15
N GLU A 714 36.64 -18.48 -0.17
CA GLU A 714 38.06 -18.22 0.18
C GLU A 714 38.75 -17.20 -0.73
N GLU A 715 38.32 -17.03 -1.98
CA GLU A 715 38.97 -16.08 -2.91
C GLU A 715 38.78 -14.61 -2.52
N GLN A 716 37.82 -14.30 -1.64
CA GLN A 716 37.73 -12.97 -1.02
C GLN A 716 38.90 -12.69 -0.06
N LEU A 717 39.57 -13.73 0.43
CA LEU A 717 40.78 -13.60 1.25
C LEU A 717 42.03 -13.37 0.38
N SER A 718 41.96 -13.65 -0.92
CA SER A 718 43.06 -13.45 -1.87
C SER A 718 43.19 -11.94 -2.19
N GLY A 719 44.09 -11.28 -1.46
CA GLY A 719 44.35 -9.84 -1.56
C GLY A 719 44.14 -9.07 -0.25
N MET A 720 43.54 -9.70 0.76
CA MET A 720 43.35 -9.10 2.09
C MET A 720 44.56 -9.38 3.00
N ALA A 721 45.28 -8.32 3.38
CA ALA A 721 46.44 -8.42 4.29
C ALA A 721 46.04 -8.73 5.75
N THR A 722 44.75 -8.61 6.07
CA THR A 722 44.14 -8.85 7.38
C THR A 722 42.77 -9.47 7.17
N LEU A 723 42.46 -10.56 7.89
CA LEU A 723 41.12 -11.14 7.93
C LEU A 723 40.09 -10.05 8.29
N PRO A 724 38.93 -9.97 7.60
CA PRO A 724 37.85 -9.08 7.99
C PRO A 724 37.48 -9.31 9.46
N THR A 725 37.46 -8.24 10.25
CA THR A 725 37.00 -8.29 11.65
C THR A 725 35.49 -8.15 11.77
N THR A 726 34.78 -7.98 10.67
CA THR A 726 33.33 -7.77 10.63
C THR A 726 32.61 -9.09 10.40
N GLU A 727 31.78 -9.44 11.38
CA GLU A 727 31.27 -10.79 11.66
C GLU A 727 29.87 -11.03 11.04
N GLN A 728 29.49 -12.30 10.85
CA GLN A 728 28.18 -12.67 10.32
C GLN A 728 27.09 -12.52 11.39
N THR A 729 26.08 -11.69 11.13
CA THR A 729 24.97 -11.41 12.08
C THR A 729 23.71 -12.26 11.86
N SER A 730 23.58 -12.95 10.72
CA SER A 730 22.42 -13.77 10.35
C SER A 730 22.78 -15.26 10.25
N PRO A 731 21.93 -16.20 10.68
CA PRO A 731 22.23 -17.65 10.64
C PRO A 731 22.40 -18.15 9.19
N TYR A 732 23.10 -19.27 8.98
CA TYR A 732 23.04 -19.94 7.68
C TYR A 732 21.64 -20.46 7.38
N LEU A 733 20.97 -21.01 8.39
CA LEU A 733 19.62 -21.53 8.27
C LEU A 733 18.69 -20.86 9.28
N LEU A 734 17.68 -20.15 8.81
CA LEU A 734 16.63 -19.53 9.61
C LEU A 734 15.31 -20.28 9.41
N CYS A 735 14.91 -21.08 10.41
CA CYS A 735 13.61 -21.75 10.41
C CYS A 735 12.62 -20.89 11.18
N LEU A 736 11.74 -20.17 10.48
CA LEU A 736 10.64 -19.37 11.01
C LEU A 736 9.33 -20.19 11.16
N GLY A 737 9.26 -21.32 10.44
CA GLY A 737 8.19 -22.30 10.46
C GLY A 737 8.62 -23.59 9.76
N GLY A 738 7.66 -24.47 9.46
CA GLY A 738 7.89 -25.69 8.70
C GLY A 738 8.69 -26.81 9.41
N GLN A 739 9.02 -27.86 8.65
CA GLN A 739 9.87 -28.98 9.07
C GLN A 739 11.23 -28.87 8.38
N THR A 740 12.32 -28.91 9.14
CA THR A 740 13.68 -28.96 8.59
C THR A 740 14.38 -30.25 9.03
N ILE A 741 14.87 -31.04 8.10
CA ILE A 741 15.67 -32.24 8.34
C ILE A 741 17.06 -31.99 7.76
N LEU A 742 18.11 -32.14 8.58
CA LEU A 742 19.50 -32.11 8.13
C LEU A 742 20.16 -33.44 8.48
N GLU A 743 20.79 -34.10 7.51
CA GLU A 743 21.47 -35.38 7.67
C GLU A 743 22.90 -35.27 7.14
N SER A 744 23.91 -35.52 7.98
CA SER A 744 25.32 -35.48 7.57
C SER A 744 25.78 -34.14 6.95
N CYS A 745 25.17 -33.01 7.34
CA CYS A 745 25.56 -31.69 6.84
C CYS A 745 26.80 -31.14 7.57
N GLN A 746 27.61 -30.36 6.86
CA GLN A 746 28.81 -29.71 7.35
C GLN A 746 28.68 -28.19 7.22
N PHE A 747 29.09 -27.47 8.27
CA PHE A 747 29.16 -26.02 8.28
C PHE A 747 30.62 -25.64 8.49
N ILE A 748 31.27 -25.10 7.47
CA ILE A 748 32.67 -24.67 7.54
C ILE A 748 32.73 -23.34 8.29
N GLN A 749 33.79 -23.14 9.06
CA GLN A 749 33.88 -22.09 10.07
C GLN A 749 33.76 -20.68 9.46
N THR A 750 32.70 -19.96 9.85
CA THR A 750 32.57 -18.49 9.74
C THR A 750 32.40 -17.91 11.14
N ASN A 751 32.91 -16.69 11.36
CA ASN A 751 32.86 -16.04 12.66
C ASN A 751 31.46 -15.41 12.88
N PHE A 752 30.69 -15.92 13.85
CA PHE A 752 29.34 -15.43 14.18
C PHE A 752 29.37 -14.55 15.45
N GLU A 753 28.86 -13.31 15.38
CA GLU A 753 28.58 -12.49 16.57
C GLU A 753 27.09 -12.58 16.91
N ASN A 754 26.74 -13.00 18.12
CA ASN A 754 25.35 -13.01 18.61
C ASN A 754 24.33 -13.75 17.71
N SER A 755 24.81 -14.66 16.86
CA SER A 755 23.98 -15.46 15.95
C SER A 755 24.43 -16.93 15.97
N ALA A 756 23.48 -17.84 15.79
CA ALA A 756 23.76 -19.27 15.68
C ALA A 756 23.86 -19.65 14.19
N ALA A 757 24.64 -20.67 13.84
CA ALA A 757 24.67 -21.20 12.47
C ALA A 757 23.28 -21.64 11.98
N ILE A 758 22.45 -22.12 12.89
CA ILE A 758 21.03 -22.44 12.67
C ILE A 758 20.22 -21.72 13.74
N ARG A 759 19.21 -20.95 13.33
CA ARG A 759 18.26 -20.30 14.24
C ARG A 759 16.86 -20.79 13.94
N THR A 760 16.17 -21.25 14.97
CA THR A 760 14.75 -21.57 14.92
C THR A 760 13.99 -20.50 15.67
N MET A 761 13.06 -19.83 15.01
CA MET A 761 12.11 -18.89 15.62
C MET A 761 10.72 -19.29 15.15
N TYR A 762 9.70 -19.12 15.98
CA TYR A 762 8.34 -19.38 15.56
C TYR A 762 7.68 -18.07 15.11
N GLU A 763 7.40 -17.95 13.82
CA GLU A 763 6.59 -16.88 13.23
C GLU A 763 5.40 -17.49 12.50
N ILE A 764 4.19 -16.98 12.78
CA ILE A 764 2.99 -17.43 12.08
C ILE A 764 2.94 -16.69 10.75
N GLY A 765 3.25 -17.36 9.65
CA GLY A 765 3.25 -16.75 8.32
C GLY A 765 1.87 -16.76 7.65
N ILE A 766 1.79 -16.13 6.46
CA ILE A 766 0.52 -15.81 5.77
C ILE A 766 -0.19 -17.06 5.21
N ASN A 767 0.32 -18.28 5.42
CA ASN A 767 -0.30 -19.49 4.85
C ASN A 767 -0.34 -20.66 5.84
N SER A 768 -0.08 -20.41 7.13
CA SER A 768 -0.16 -21.43 8.19
C SER A 768 -1.62 -21.87 8.43
N LYS A 769 -1.91 -23.17 8.47
CA LYS A 769 -3.26 -23.66 8.85
C LYS A 769 -3.59 -23.37 10.31
N GLU A 770 -4.88 -23.11 10.58
CA GLU A 770 -5.43 -23.03 11.93
C GLU A 770 -5.06 -24.25 12.79
N GLY A 771 -4.55 -24.01 13.99
CA GLY A 771 -4.35 -25.05 15.01
C GLY A 771 -3.09 -25.90 14.88
N ALA A 772 -2.09 -25.47 14.10
CA ALA A 772 -0.77 -26.10 14.10
C ALA A 772 -0.18 -26.15 15.52
N LYS A 773 -0.07 -27.35 16.08
CA LYS A 773 0.57 -27.59 17.39
C LYS A 773 2.08 -27.35 17.28
N SER A 774 2.75 -27.04 18.39
CA SER A 774 4.22 -26.87 18.44
C SER A 774 4.99 -28.03 17.78
N ASP A 775 4.40 -29.23 17.78
CA ASP A 775 4.98 -30.45 17.23
C ASP A 775 4.98 -30.51 15.69
N ALA A 776 4.34 -29.55 15.01
CA ALA A 776 4.37 -29.42 13.55
C ALA A 776 5.66 -28.77 13.02
N TYR A 777 6.47 -28.19 13.90
CA TYR A 777 7.65 -27.40 13.57
C TYR A 777 8.91 -28.05 14.13
N ASN A 778 9.51 -28.96 13.37
CA ASN A 778 10.63 -29.78 13.83
C ASN A 778 11.90 -29.51 13.03
N LEU A 779 12.96 -29.07 13.73
CA LEU A 779 14.34 -29.23 13.26
C LEU A 779 14.84 -30.60 13.70
N THR A 780 15.16 -31.47 12.75
CA THR A 780 15.74 -32.80 12.97
C THR A 780 17.16 -32.81 12.45
N LEU A 781 18.13 -33.06 13.32
CA LEU A 781 19.54 -33.23 12.97
C LEU A 781 19.89 -34.73 13.05
N LYS A 782 20.42 -35.31 11.98
CA LYS A 782 20.78 -36.73 11.85
C LYS A 782 22.26 -36.94 11.52
#